data_AF-A0A5C6M4F7-F1
#
_entry.id   AF-A0A5C6M4F7-F1
#
_cell.length_a   1.000
_cell.length_b   1.000
_cell.length_c   1.000
_cell.angle_alpha   90.00
_cell.angle_beta   90.00
_cell.angle_gamma   90.00
#
_symmetry.space_group_name_H-M   'P 1'
#
loop_
_entity.id
_entity.type
_entity.pdbx_description
1 polymer ?
#
loop_
_entity_poly.entity_id
_entity_poly.type
_entity_poly.pdbx_seq_one_letter_code
_entity_poly.pdbx_strand_id
1 'polypeptide(L)'
;MKGQTKKFEAAELAGIASVLLSTSEQIDLLKPTAGYQADAERGEKLFVERGCLACHSHAAVPEAKEDFGPNISDIHQKVKRNADDPAFSDWLYTWLREPERYHKRTKMPNLYLESYLDTDGSTEIDPAADITAFLLKQGDPGNFPVAAVEDPELDKLVELYLKKSRFGEEAAKKIISGMTFPQKKSDVVGDEAVLATDDGAGVADAGQWREMKLQYVGRKTISRYGCYACHDMPGYEESRPIGVALQDWGRKDTSKLGFEHIEEYLHHHGEPAGSTHASTTERIVTARKRAAAGGAAKGQFTEEEEAREMTASFFYESLQRHGRPGFIWQKLRAPRTYDFEKTTTKGYDERLRMPKFPLKEDEIEAIATFVLGLVAEPPAPQYVYTPDEREKTRIEGEFLLAKYNCTGCHVVELPKITFAADPAGLESTPLDAADHQAALDLLLKLRPPFKGLTGAEKEYVVDGEKVKMPVASFHGFLSAKPDPEETDPELREYGFEVWEPVDFGTADEPKLLLPGAPVSFAESRLVDYEGPRGGSYAELLVDRLLTYRFDQRKLAWQASPPPLYQEGVKVQTNWLYSFLLEPGKIRYTTVLRMPRFNMSQQEARVLANYFAAVDGAEFPYEEQGPKDVDYLTQRAAELRGSGLLVGDQSYLNESWHLLNGPLCVKCHSVGGRRFKASDPAKDIQGPNLVDVQNRLRSDWVKLWLYKPSWVTPYTSMPVNYGKNATQFPDKFKGDPDAHVLATRDALMNYSRLLEDYGPVIYQPPAAATEAAPAAGGDE
;
A
#
# COMPACT_ATOMS: atom_id res chain seq x y z
N MET A 1 -11.82 32.47 34.70
CA MET A 1 -12.13 32.18 33.27
C MET A 1 -11.84 30.74 32.82
N LYS A 2 -10.74 30.07 33.23
CA LYS A 2 -10.49 28.65 32.86
C LYS A 2 -11.64 27.69 33.23
N GLY A 3 -12.35 27.94 34.34
CA GLY A 3 -13.46 27.08 34.79
C GLY A 3 -14.73 27.13 33.92
N GLN A 4 -15.12 28.31 33.43
CA GLN A 4 -16.33 28.47 32.61
C GLN A 4 -16.14 27.90 31.19
N THR A 5 -14.93 28.05 30.64
CA THR A 5 -14.55 27.42 29.36
C THR A 5 -14.67 25.90 29.42
N LYS A 6 -14.13 25.26 30.46
CA LYS A 6 -14.27 23.80 30.65
C LYS A 6 -15.73 23.34 30.79
N LYS A 7 -16.58 24.16 31.42
CA LYS A 7 -18.00 23.85 31.60
C LYS A 7 -18.80 23.94 30.29
N PHE A 8 -18.55 24.95 29.47
CA PHE A 8 -19.18 25.05 28.14
C PHE A 8 -18.67 23.98 27.18
N GLU A 9 -17.38 23.63 27.24
CA GLU A 9 -16.82 22.54 26.43
C GLU A 9 -17.54 21.21 26.67
N ALA A 10 -17.90 20.88 27.92
CA ALA A 10 -18.68 19.66 28.21
C ALA A 10 -20.05 19.68 27.51
N ALA A 11 -20.76 20.81 27.54
CA ALA A 11 -22.06 20.97 26.88
C ALA A 11 -21.94 20.94 25.34
N GLU A 12 -20.91 21.58 24.77
CA GLU A 12 -20.61 21.54 23.35
C GLU A 12 -20.32 20.11 22.86
N LEU A 13 -19.47 19.36 23.58
CA LEU A 13 -19.13 17.97 23.25
C LEU A 13 -20.34 17.04 23.33
N ALA A 14 -21.14 17.15 24.40
CA ALA A 14 -22.37 16.37 24.53
C ALA A 14 -23.39 16.74 23.45
N GLY A 15 -23.48 18.02 23.08
CA GLY A 15 -24.34 18.48 21.99
C GLY A 15 -23.91 17.93 20.64
N ILE A 16 -22.60 17.95 20.32
CA ILE A 16 -22.07 17.33 19.10
C ILE A 16 -22.41 15.83 19.08
N ALA A 17 -22.15 15.12 20.18
CA ALA A 17 -22.43 13.69 20.28
C ALA A 17 -23.93 13.37 20.10
N SER A 18 -24.80 14.16 20.71
CA SER A 18 -26.26 14.10 20.55
C SER A 18 -26.66 14.25 19.07
N VAL A 19 -26.14 15.27 18.37
CA VAL A 19 -26.39 15.45 16.93
C VAL A 19 -25.93 14.23 16.15
N LEU A 20 -24.64 13.85 16.29
CA LEU A 20 -24.04 12.74 15.54
C LEU A 20 -24.80 11.43 15.73
N LEU A 21 -25.13 11.06 16.97
CA LEU A 21 -25.88 9.82 17.27
C LEU A 21 -27.30 9.86 16.70
N SER A 22 -27.98 11.00 16.80
CA SER A 22 -29.35 11.15 16.30
C SER A 22 -29.46 11.17 14.77
N THR A 23 -28.39 11.59 14.08
CA THR A 23 -28.32 11.65 12.61
C THR A 23 -27.55 10.48 12.00
N SER A 24 -27.09 9.53 12.82
CA SER A 24 -26.34 8.37 12.33
C SER A 24 -27.28 7.42 11.58
N GLU A 25 -26.84 6.98 10.40
CA GLU A 25 -27.54 5.94 9.65
C GLU A 25 -27.37 4.59 10.35
N GLN A 26 -28.45 3.80 10.39
CA GLN A 26 -28.38 2.43 10.89
C GLN A 26 -27.68 1.56 9.84
N ILE A 27 -26.76 0.72 10.30
CA ILE A 27 -26.08 -0.24 9.44
C ILE A 27 -26.59 -1.65 9.73
N ASP A 28 -26.79 -2.42 8.67
CA ASP A 28 -27.11 -3.83 8.77
C ASP A 28 -25.82 -4.61 9.07
N LEU A 29 -25.71 -5.10 10.30
CA LEU A 29 -24.53 -5.81 10.81
C LEU A 29 -24.54 -7.28 10.39
N LEU A 30 -23.42 -7.73 9.86
CA LEU A 30 -23.17 -9.14 9.58
C LEU A 30 -22.86 -9.91 10.86
N LYS A 31 -23.11 -11.21 10.84
CA LYS A 31 -22.78 -12.14 11.92
C LYS A 31 -22.10 -13.38 11.35
N PRO A 32 -21.21 -14.04 12.13
CA PRO A 32 -20.70 -15.35 11.77
C PRO A 32 -21.83 -16.37 11.59
N THR A 33 -21.54 -17.47 10.87
CA THR A 33 -22.46 -18.61 10.76
C THR A 33 -22.94 -19.06 12.14
N ALA A 34 -24.24 -19.37 12.27
CA ALA A 34 -24.82 -19.76 13.55
C ALA A 34 -24.07 -20.95 14.18
N GLY A 35 -23.58 -20.76 15.41
CA GLY A 35 -22.83 -21.77 16.16
C GLY A 35 -21.31 -21.73 15.96
N TYR A 36 -20.80 -20.93 15.02
CA TYR A 36 -19.36 -20.76 14.84
C TYR A 36 -18.69 -20.21 16.11
N GLN A 37 -17.57 -20.82 16.50
CA GLN A 37 -16.79 -20.40 17.67
C GLN A 37 -15.50 -19.73 17.20
N ALA A 38 -15.40 -18.42 17.40
CA ALA A 38 -14.23 -17.66 17.00
C ALA A 38 -12.99 -18.02 17.83
N ASP A 39 -11.85 -18.18 17.16
CA ASP A 39 -10.58 -18.59 17.76
C ASP A 39 -9.56 -17.46 17.66
N ALA A 40 -9.17 -16.91 18.81
CA ALA A 40 -8.23 -15.81 18.87
C ALA A 40 -6.79 -16.19 18.50
N GLU A 41 -6.36 -17.44 18.72
CA GLU A 41 -4.99 -17.87 18.37
C GLU A 41 -4.88 -18.08 16.86
N ARG A 42 -5.90 -18.70 16.25
CA ARG A 42 -6.01 -18.75 14.79
C ARG A 42 -6.19 -17.35 14.20
N GLY A 43 -6.91 -16.47 14.88
CA GLY A 43 -7.10 -15.07 14.54
C GLY A 43 -5.80 -14.29 14.46
N GLU A 44 -4.89 -14.48 15.41
CA GLU A 44 -3.55 -13.87 15.38
C GLU A 44 -2.75 -14.30 14.14
N LYS A 45 -2.74 -15.61 13.84
CA LYS A 45 -2.07 -16.14 12.65
C LYS A 45 -2.67 -15.56 11.37
N LEU A 46 -4.00 -15.52 11.28
CA LEU A 46 -4.70 -14.96 10.12
C LEU A 46 -4.48 -13.45 9.99
N PHE A 47 -4.39 -12.72 11.10
CA PHE A 47 -4.07 -11.29 11.09
C PHE A 47 -2.70 -11.02 10.43
N VAL A 48 -1.71 -11.89 10.67
CA VAL A 48 -0.40 -11.85 10.00
C VAL A 48 -0.50 -12.29 8.55
N GLU A 49 -1.17 -13.40 8.25
CA GLU A 49 -1.21 -13.99 6.91
C GLU A 49 -2.10 -13.21 5.92
N ARG A 50 -3.14 -12.51 6.37
CA ARG A 50 -4.18 -11.89 5.50
C ARG A 50 -3.94 -10.43 5.15
N GLY A 51 -2.72 -9.92 5.34
CA GLY A 51 -2.34 -8.57 4.88
C GLY A 51 -2.68 -7.41 5.81
N CYS A 52 -3.20 -7.65 7.02
CA CYS A 52 -3.51 -6.56 7.96
C CYS A 52 -2.28 -5.73 8.32
N LEU A 53 -1.13 -6.42 8.48
CA LEU A 53 0.15 -5.81 8.81
C LEU A 53 0.83 -5.04 7.65
N ALA A 54 0.25 -5.06 6.45
CA ALA A 54 0.74 -4.21 5.35
C ALA A 54 0.32 -2.74 5.51
N CYS A 55 -0.72 -2.48 6.32
CA CYS A 55 -1.20 -1.14 6.59
C CYS A 55 -1.15 -0.81 8.09
N HIS A 56 -1.38 -1.78 8.97
CA HIS A 56 -1.51 -1.55 10.40
C HIS A 56 -0.30 -2.06 11.18
N SER A 57 0.07 -1.34 12.24
CA SER A 57 0.93 -1.86 13.31
C SER A 57 0.12 -2.44 14.46
N HIS A 58 0.70 -3.43 15.16
CA HIS A 58 0.09 -4.07 16.31
C HIS A 58 1.15 -4.58 17.30
N ALA A 59 0.95 -4.40 18.60
CA ALA A 59 1.93 -4.70 19.64
C ALA A 59 2.32 -6.19 19.72
N ALA A 60 1.43 -7.10 19.32
CA ALA A 60 1.72 -8.53 19.22
C ALA A 60 2.72 -8.89 18.09
N VAL A 61 2.95 -7.97 17.14
CA VAL A 61 3.91 -8.15 16.04
C VAL A 61 4.78 -6.89 15.94
N PRO A 62 5.73 -6.70 16.88
CA PRO A 62 6.52 -5.47 17.00
C PRO A 62 7.42 -5.19 15.79
N GLU A 63 7.66 -6.20 14.95
CA GLU A 63 8.39 -6.05 13.68
C GLU A 63 7.57 -5.26 12.63
N ALA A 64 6.24 -5.27 12.73
CA ALA A 64 5.36 -4.54 11.82
C ALA A 64 5.23 -3.08 12.25
N LYS A 65 5.89 -2.18 11.51
CA LYS A 65 5.99 -0.74 11.82
C LYS A 65 5.19 0.14 10.86
N GLU A 66 4.30 -0.45 10.07
CA GLU A 66 3.48 0.28 9.10
C GLU A 66 2.56 1.29 9.80
N ASP A 67 2.42 2.46 9.16
CA ASP A 67 1.63 3.60 9.66
C ASP A 67 0.62 4.14 8.63
N PHE A 68 0.45 3.45 7.49
CA PHE A 68 -0.58 3.81 6.51
C PHE A 68 -1.99 3.74 7.10
N GLY A 69 -2.25 2.70 7.88
CA GLY A 69 -3.39 2.55 8.78
C GLY A 69 -2.99 2.82 10.23
N PRO A 70 -3.96 3.14 11.11
CA PRO A 70 -3.66 3.38 12.52
C PRO A 70 -3.07 2.13 13.20
N ASN A 71 -2.29 2.34 14.25
CA ASN A 71 -1.99 1.26 15.21
C ASN A 71 -3.29 0.79 15.87
N ILE A 72 -3.56 -0.51 15.80
CA ILE A 72 -4.83 -1.12 16.24
C ILE A 72 -4.67 -2.02 17.48
N SER A 73 -3.56 -1.92 18.22
CA SER A 73 -3.36 -2.67 19.47
C SER A 73 -4.47 -2.41 20.49
N ASP A 74 -4.92 -1.15 20.57
CA ASP A 74 -5.93 -0.70 21.52
C ASP A 74 -7.36 -0.64 20.93
N ILE A 75 -7.60 -1.31 19.80
CA ILE A 75 -8.93 -1.28 19.17
C ILE A 75 -10.01 -1.87 20.08
N HIS A 76 -9.65 -2.84 20.93
CA HIS A 76 -10.50 -3.45 21.95
C HIS A 76 -11.13 -2.42 22.90
N GLN A 77 -10.46 -1.29 23.13
CA GLN A 77 -10.95 -0.23 24.03
C GLN A 77 -12.06 0.61 23.38
N LYS A 78 -12.06 0.73 22.05
CA LYS A 78 -12.93 1.68 21.32
C LYS A 78 -14.19 1.04 20.75
N VAL A 79 -14.14 -0.25 20.44
CA VAL A 79 -15.23 -0.94 19.74
C VAL A 79 -16.33 -1.37 20.73
N LYS A 80 -17.58 -1.07 20.37
CA LYS A 80 -18.76 -1.49 21.13
C LYS A 80 -18.95 -3.01 21.04
N ARG A 81 -19.18 -3.64 22.20
CA ARG A 81 -19.49 -5.08 22.30
C ARG A 81 -20.98 -5.35 22.10
N ASN A 82 -21.31 -6.58 21.73
CA ASN A 82 -22.70 -6.99 21.58
C ASN A 82 -23.38 -7.03 22.96
N ALA A 83 -24.69 -6.76 23.00
CA ALA A 83 -25.45 -6.77 24.25
C ALA A 83 -25.69 -8.21 24.76
N ASP A 84 -25.83 -9.15 23.83
CA ASP A 84 -26.01 -10.59 24.03
C ASP A 84 -24.69 -11.36 24.11
N ASP A 85 -23.59 -10.80 23.59
CA ASP A 85 -22.25 -11.36 23.70
C ASP A 85 -21.19 -10.27 23.98
N PRO A 86 -20.86 -10.02 25.26
CA PRO A 86 -19.86 -9.03 25.64
C PRO A 86 -18.44 -9.33 25.14
N ALA A 87 -18.14 -10.58 24.76
CA ALA A 87 -16.82 -10.96 24.27
C ALA A 87 -16.63 -10.59 22.79
N PHE A 88 -17.71 -10.35 22.04
CA PHE A 88 -17.67 -10.16 20.60
C PHE A 88 -18.22 -8.80 20.15
N SER A 89 -17.98 -8.45 18.88
CA SER A 89 -18.52 -7.25 18.25
C SER A 89 -18.92 -7.52 16.81
N ASP A 90 -20.23 -7.51 16.55
CA ASP A 90 -20.79 -7.64 15.20
C ASP A 90 -20.33 -6.47 14.31
N TRP A 91 -20.06 -5.30 14.88
CA TRP A 91 -19.53 -4.15 14.16
C TRP A 91 -18.11 -4.39 13.64
N LEU A 92 -17.19 -4.85 14.49
CA LEU A 92 -15.80 -5.10 14.07
C LEU A 92 -15.73 -6.26 13.07
N TYR A 93 -16.52 -7.30 13.30
CA TYR A 93 -16.68 -8.40 12.34
C TYR A 93 -17.13 -7.87 10.97
N THR A 94 -18.22 -7.09 10.95
CA THR A 94 -18.74 -6.48 9.71
C THR A 94 -17.70 -5.60 9.03
N TRP A 95 -16.94 -4.79 9.77
CA TRP A 95 -15.90 -3.92 9.23
C TRP A 95 -14.76 -4.71 8.57
N LEU A 96 -14.29 -5.78 9.21
CA LEU A 96 -13.24 -6.64 8.64
C LEU A 96 -13.75 -7.42 7.41
N ARG A 97 -15.01 -7.86 7.45
CA ARG A 97 -15.64 -8.68 6.42
C ARG A 97 -15.99 -7.86 5.16
N GLU A 98 -16.63 -6.71 5.33
CA GLU A 98 -17.14 -5.85 4.27
C GLU A 98 -17.02 -4.36 4.65
N PRO A 99 -15.84 -3.73 4.62
CA PRO A 99 -15.65 -2.36 5.09
C PRO A 99 -16.48 -1.32 4.30
N GLU A 100 -16.73 -1.56 3.01
CA GLU A 100 -17.60 -0.74 2.15
C GLU A 100 -19.08 -0.78 2.53
N ARG A 101 -19.50 -1.73 3.37
CA ARG A 101 -20.85 -1.76 3.96
C ARG A 101 -21.05 -0.60 4.93
N TYR A 102 -20.01 -0.28 5.71
CA TYR A 102 -20.01 0.87 6.63
C TYR A 102 -19.70 2.18 5.91
N HIS A 103 -18.64 2.21 5.10
CA HIS A 103 -18.20 3.45 4.45
C HIS A 103 -17.79 3.23 3.00
N LYS A 104 -18.62 3.70 2.06
CA LYS A 104 -18.45 3.50 0.61
C LYS A 104 -17.15 4.07 0.04
N ARG A 105 -16.49 5.01 0.71
CA ARG A 105 -15.21 5.61 0.29
C ARG A 105 -14.03 5.16 1.15
N THR A 106 -14.16 4.02 1.84
CA THR A 106 -13.14 3.53 2.78
C THR A 106 -11.84 3.22 2.05
N LYS A 107 -10.70 3.47 2.72
CA LYS A 107 -9.39 3.02 2.28
C LYS A 107 -9.11 1.56 2.66
N MET A 108 -9.82 1.02 3.67
CA MET A 108 -9.69 -0.39 4.05
C MET A 108 -10.26 -1.25 2.91
N PRO A 109 -9.44 -2.05 2.22
CA PRO A 109 -9.90 -2.84 1.11
C PRO A 109 -10.69 -4.07 1.58
N ASN A 110 -11.42 -4.70 0.67
CA ASN A 110 -11.98 -6.02 0.94
C ASN A 110 -10.87 -7.08 0.82
N LEU A 111 -10.56 -7.76 1.92
CA LEU A 111 -9.51 -8.77 2.03
C LEU A 111 -9.99 -10.20 1.69
N TYR A 112 -11.24 -10.37 1.28
CA TYR A 112 -11.87 -11.67 0.99
C TYR A 112 -11.82 -12.64 2.17
N LEU A 113 -12.29 -12.17 3.33
CA LEU A 113 -12.32 -12.95 4.59
C LEU A 113 -13.59 -13.82 4.69
N GLU A 114 -14.04 -14.41 3.57
CA GLU A 114 -15.14 -15.38 3.55
C GLU A 114 -14.83 -16.59 4.41
N SER A 115 -15.86 -17.18 5.03
CA SER A 115 -15.69 -18.49 5.63
C SER A 115 -15.34 -19.52 4.54
N TYR A 116 -14.42 -20.42 4.88
CA TYR A 116 -13.98 -21.49 4.01
C TYR A 116 -13.77 -22.77 4.81
N LEU A 117 -13.76 -23.91 4.12
CA LEU A 117 -13.41 -25.19 4.72
C LEU A 117 -11.89 -25.34 4.74
N ASP A 118 -11.33 -25.76 5.88
CA ASP A 118 -9.91 -26.02 6.04
C ASP A 118 -9.40 -27.08 5.04
N THR A 119 -8.09 -27.31 5.01
CA THR A 119 -7.40 -28.17 4.05
C THR A 119 -7.95 -29.60 3.96
N ASP A 120 -8.56 -30.13 5.03
CA ASP A 120 -9.20 -31.44 5.06
C ASP A 120 -10.67 -31.43 4.59
N GLY A 121 -11.22 -30.25 4.31
CA GLY A 121 -12.60 -30.03 3.90
C GLY A 121 -13.64 -30.21 5.01
N SER A 122 -13.23 -30.36 6.28
CA SER A 122 -14.11 -30.75 7.38
C SER A 122 -14.47 -29.62 8.33
N THR A 123 -13.52 -28.71 8.58
CA THR A 123 -13.67 -27.63 9.57
C THR A 123 -13.94 -26.30 8.87
N GLU A 124 -15.06 -25.66 9.19
CA GLU A 124 -15.32 -24.27 8.75
C GLU A 124 -14.40 -23.32 9.53
N ILE A 125 -13.74 -22.41 8.81
CA ILE A 125 -12.94 -21.31 9.36
C ILE A 125 -13.55 -20.02 8.84
N ASP A 126 -13.90 -19.10 9.74
CA ASP A 126 -14.29 -17.72 9.43
C ASP A 126 -13.16 -16.78 9.87
N PRO A 127 -12.33 -16.31 8.92
CA PRO A 127 -11.20 -15.45 9.25
C PRO A 127 -11.57 -14.11 9.86
N ALA A 128 -12.70 -13.52 9.45
CA ALA A 128 -13.14 -12.25 10.00
C ALA A 128 -13.56 -12.40 11.46
N ALA A 129 -14.21 -13.51 11.81
CA ALA A 129 -14.60 -13.81 13.18
C ALA A 129 -13.38 -14.07 14.07
N ASP A 130 -12.42 -14.88 13.60
CA ASP A 130 -11.21 -15.21 14.35
C ASP A 130 -10.33 -13.96 14.60
N ILE A 131 -10.12 -13.14 13.56
CA ILE A 131 -9.36 -11.88 13.70
C ILE A 131 -10.10 -10.92 14.65
N THR A 132 -11.44 -10.87 14.60
CA THR A 132 -12.24 -10.09 15.56
C THR A 132 -11.96 -10.57 16.98
N ALA A 133 -12.02 -11.88 17.25
CA ALA A 133 -11.72 -12.42 18.57
C ALA A 133 -10.29 -12.09 19.04
N PHE A 134 -9.30 -12.18 18.15
CA PHE A 134 -7.91 -11.80 18.45
C PHE A 134 -7.78 -10.32 18.86
N LEU A 135 -8.33 -9.41 18.06
CA LEU A 135 -8.26 -7.96 18.32
C LEU A 135 -8.99 -7.58 19.61
N LEU A 136 -10.05 -8.30 19.94
CA LEU A 136 -10.86 -8.06 21.14
C LEU A 136 -10.30 -8.71 22.40
N LYS A 137 -9.49 -9.77 22.29
CA LYS A 137 -8.81 -10.46 23.41
C LYS A 137 -7.74 -9.59 24.09
N GLN A 138 -7.32 -8.50 23.46
CA GLN A 138 -6.29 -7.59 23.98
C GLN A 138 -6.70 -6.90 25.30
N GLY A 139 -8.01 -6.79 25.59
CA GLY A 139 -8.49 -6.27 26.86
C GLY A 139 -9.96 -5.85 26.85
N ASP A 140 -10.39 -5.25 27.96
CA ASP A 140 -11.75 -4.74 28.14
C ASP A 140 -12.01 -3.43 27.37
N PRO A 141 -13.28 -3.12 27.05
CA PRO A 141 -13.66 -1.80 26.56
C PRO A 141 -13.12 -0.67 27.45
N GLY A 142 -12.62 0.38 26.83
CA GLY A 142 -12.01 1.51 27.52
C GLY A 142 -13.05 2.31 28.30
N ASN A 143 -12.69 2.74 29.51
CA ASN A 143 -13.48 3.69 30.27
C ASN A 143 -13.05 5.13 29.90
N PHE A 144 -13.89 5.81 29.13
CA PHE A 144 -13.66 7.21 28.73
C PHE A 144 -14.58 8.13 29.57
N PRO A 145 -14.11 8.67 30.71
CA PRO A 145 -14.94 9.50 31.56
C PRO A 145 -15.37 10.77 30.82
N VAL A 146 -16.68 10.94 30.67
CA VAL A 146 -17.28 12.14 30.06
C VAL A 146 -17.65 13.12 31.18
N ALA A 147 -17.29 14.39 31.00
CA ALA A 147 -17.68 15.44 31.95
C ALA A 147 -19.21 15.59 31.97
N ALA A 148 -19.79 15.59 33.17
CA ALA A 148 -21.22 15.81 33.32
C ALA A 148 -21.61 17.21 32.83
N VAL A 149 -22.68 17.29 32.02
CA VAL A 149 -23.22 18.55 31.55
C VAL A 149 -24.21 19.09 32.58
N GLU A 150 -23.80 20.13 33.30
CA GLU A 150 -24.65 20.88 34.22
C GLU A 150 -25.69 21.70 33.45
N ASP A 151 -26.97 21.50 33.73
CA ASP A 151 -28.07 22.21 33.05
C ASP A 151 -27.96 23.74 33.07
N PRO A 152 -27.52 24.40 34.18
CA PRO A 152 -27.31 25.84 34.18
C PRO A 152 -26.26 26.32 33.16
N GLU A 153 -25.26 25.47 32.84
CA GLU A 153 -24.23 25.82 31.87
C GLU A 153 -24.69 25.55 30.44
N LEU A 154 -25.49 24.50 30.23
CA LEU A 154 -26.19 24.27 28.97
C LEU A 154 -27.13 25.44 28.65
N ASP A 155 -27.91 25.91 29.63
CA ASP A 155 -28.85 27.03 29.45
C ASP A 155 -28.15 28.33 29.08
N LYS A 156 -27.03 28.66 29.75
CA LYS A 156 -26.21 29.84 29.39
C LYS A 156 -25.70 29.77 27.96
N LEU A 157 -25.33 28.58 27.48
CA LEU A 157 -24.81 28.39 26.13
C LEU A 157 -25.94 28.50 25.08
N VAL A 158 -27.12 27.96 25.37
CA VAL A 158 -28.33 28.16 24.55
C VAL A 158 -28.70 29.64 24.49
N GLU A 159 -28.68 30.34 25.63
CA GLU A 159 -28.95 31.78 25.70
C GLU A 159 -27.96 32.58 24.86
N LEU A 160 -26.65 32.27 24.98
CA LEU A 160 -25.59 32.90 24.20
C LEU A 160 -25.85 32.77 22.68
N TYR A 161 -26.19 31.57 22.23
CA TYR A 161 -26.45 31.31 20.82
C TYR A 161 -27.75 31.95 20.31
N LEU A 162 -28.84 31.91 21.08
CA LEU A 162 -30.09 32.58 20.73
C LEU A 162 -29.92 34.11 20.62
N LYS A 163 -29.13 34.71 21.54
CA LYS A 163 -28.82 36.15 21.51
C LYS A 163 -28.12 36.58 20.22
N LYS A 164 -27.24 35.73 19.68
CA LYS A 164 -26.54 36.00 18.41
C LYS A 164 -27.42 35.79 17.18
N SER A 165 -28.44 34.93 17.27
CA SER A 165 -29.29 34.60 16.11
C SER A 165 -30.40 35.61 15.81
N ARG A 166 -30.91 36.34 16.83
CA ARG A 166 -31.86 37.50 16.73
C ARG A 166 -32.68 37.75 18.02
N PHE A 167 -32.58 36.90 19.04
CA PHE A 167 -33.43 37.00 20.22
C PHE A 167 -32.85 37.97 21.26
N GLY A 168 -33.69 38.83 21.82
CA GLY A 168 -33.32 39.60 23.01
C GLY A 168 -33.09 38.68 24.22
N GLU A 169 -32.34 39.16 25.21
CA GLU A 169 -32.01 38.39 26.42
C GLU A 169 -33.24 37.81 27.13
N GLU A 170 -34.26 38.64 27.35
CA GLU A 170 -35.52 38.21 27.98
C GLU A 170 -36.28 37.17 27.13
N ALA A 171 -36.22 37.29 25.80
CA ALA A 171 -36.85 36.32 24.90
C ALA A 171 -36.13 34.97 24.97
N ALA A 172 -34.79 34.97 24.99
CA ALA A 172 -34.00 33.74 25.12
C ALA A 172 -34.26 33.04 26.46
N LYS A 173 -34.26 33.78 27.57
CA LYS A 173 -34.60 33.23 28.90
C LYS A 173 -36.01 32.65 28.96
N LYS A 174 -36.98 33.32 28.32
CA LYS A 174 -38.36 32.82 28.23
C LYS A 174 -38.46 31.52 27.42
N ILE A 175 -37.72 31.38 26.32
CA ILE A 175 -37.67 30.15 25.53
C ILE A 175 -37.15 28.99 26.40
N ILE A 176 -36.03 29.22 27.09
CA ILE A 176 -35.36 28.20 27.92
C ILE A 176 -36.23 27.76 29.10
N SER A 177 -36.71 28.72 29.89
CA SER A 177 -37.50 28.46 31.11
C SER A 177 -38.92 28.01 30.82
N GLY A 178 -39.52 28.49 29.72
CA GLY A 178 -40.87 28.13 29.31
C GLY A 178 -40.95 26.85 28.48
N MET A 179 -39.81 26.21 28.17
CA MET A 179 -39.72 24.98 27.37
C MET A 179 -40.49 25.08 26.03
N THR A 180 -40.53 26.27 25.45
CA THR A 180 -41.40 26.59 24.31
C THR A 180 -40.70 27.55 23.36
N PHE A 181 -40.71 27.24 22.06
CA PHE A 181 -40.23 28.16 21.03
C PHE A 181 -41.40 28.99 20.44
N PRO A 182 -41.21 30.28 20.08
CA PRO A 182 -42.34 31.15 19.74
C PRO A 182 -43.03 30.85 18.40
N GLN A 183 -42.42 30.03 17.55
CA GLN A 183 -42.86 29.72 16.19
C GLN A 183 -42.95 28.20 16.02
N LYS A 184 -43.81 27.75 15.10
CA LYS A 184 -43.87 26.33 14.70
C LYS A 184 -42.61 25.97 13.92
N LYS A 185 -42.17 24.72 14.03
CA LYS A 185 -40.94 24.24 13.39
C LYS A 185 -40.84 24.57 11.90
N SER A 186 -41.93 24.48 11.14
CA SER A 186 -41.95 24.80 9.69
C SER A 186 -41.69 26.27 9.38
N ASP A 187 -41.90 27.18 10.34
CA ASP A 187 -41.75 28.62 10.18
C ASP A 187 -40.37 29.11 10.66
N VAL A 188 -39.55 28.21 11.21
CA VAL A 188 -38.21 28.54 11.74
C VAL A 188 -37.15 28.21 10.70
N VAL A 189 -36.34 29.21 10.36
CA VAL A 189 -35.18 29.06 9.48
C VAL A 189 -33.91 29.03 10.32
N GLY A 190 -33.09 28.00 10.12
CA GLY A 190 -31.81 27.81 10.82
C GLY A 190 -31.87 26.74 11.92
N ASP A 191 -30.77 26.62 12.68
CA ASP A 191 -30.60 25.60 13.71
C ASP A 191 -31.63 25.70 14.85
N GLU A 192 -32.20 26.90 15.07
CA GLU A 192 -33.23 27.15 16.08
C GLU A 192 -34.50 26.31 15.86
N ALA A 193 -34.73 25.80 14.66
CA ALA A 193 -35.86 24.92 14.34
C ALA A 193 -35.88 23.66 15.23
N VAL A 194 -34.74 23.22 15.75
CA VAL A 194 -34.66 22.06 16.65
C VAL A 194 -35.25 22.33 18.04
N LEU A 195 -35.40 23.60 18.42
CA LEU A 195 -36.07 24.00 19.67
C LEU A 195 -37.60 24.13 19.48
N ALA A 196 -38.09 24.11 18.25
CA ALA A 196 -39.51 24.27 17.93
C ALA A 196 -40.20 22.92 17.73
N THR A 197 -41.45 22.85 18.20
CA THR A 197 -42.37 21.73 17.96
C THR A 197 -43.18 21.98 16.69
N ASP A 198 -43.74 20.92 16.11
CA ASP A 198 -44.49 21.01 14.83
C ASP A 198 -45.75 21.89 14.97
N ASP A 199 -46.37 21.91 16.14
CA ASP A 199 -47.56 22.71 16.45
C ASP A 199 -47.24 24.03 17.18
N GLY A 200 -45.98 24.23 17.60
CA GLY A 200 -45.53 25.40 18.37
C GLY A 200 -45.91 25.32 19.86
N ALA A 201 -46.40 24.18 20.34
CA ALA A 201 -46.69 23.97 21.75
C ALA A 201 -45.42 23.79 22.59
N GLY A 202 -45.54 24.02 23.89
CA GLY A 202 -44.46 23.77 24.84
C GLY A 202 -44.18 22.29 25.04
N VAL A 203 -42.93 21.96 25.33
CA VAL A 203 -42.47 20.60 25.61
C VAL A 203 -42.83 20.25 27.06
N ALA A 204 -43.56 19.15 27.26
CA ALA A 204 -43.97 18.73 28.61
C ALA A 204 -42.86 17.98 29.36
N ASP A 205 -42.02 17.23 28.65
CA ASP A 205 -40.96 16.42 29.23
C ASP A 205 -39.64 17.20 29.34
N ALA A 206 -39.10 17.29 30.56
CA ALA A 206 -37.85 17.99 30.83
C ALA A 206 -36.64 17.32 30.16
N GLY A 207 -36.66 15.98 30.03
CA GLY A 207 -35.60 15.22 29.36
C GLY A 207 -35.57 15.51 27.86
N GLN A 208 -36.72 15.52 27.20
CA GLN A 208 -36.89 15.88 25.81
C GLN A 208 -36.43 17.32 25.55
N TRP A 209 -36.82 18.27 26.40
CA TRP A 209 -36.36 19.66 26.27
C TRP A 209 -34.84 19.78 26.44
N ARG A 210 -34.27 19.03 27.38
CA ARG A 210 -32.82 18.97 27.56
C ARG A 210 -32.11 18.42 26.32
N GLU A 211 -32.65 17.38 25.71
CA GLU A 211 -32.12 16.82 24.45
C GLU A 211 -32.23 17.81 23.30
N MET A 212 -33.35 18.53 23.17
CA MET A 212 -33.52 19.59 22.16
C MET A 212 -32.49 20.72 22.35
N LYS A 213 -32.20 21.11 23.60
CA LYS A 213 -31.12 22.07 23.91
C LYS A 213 -29.74 21.55 23.52
N LEU A 214 -29.44 20.28 23.80
CA LEU A 214 -28.18 19.65 23.40
C LEU A 214 -28.04 19.60 21.87
N GLN A 215 -29.11 19.21 21.16
CA GLN A 215 -29.15 19.23 19.70
C GLN A 215 -28.92 20.63 19.14
N TYR A 216 -29.55 21.66 19.72
CA TYR A 216 -29.33 23.05 19.31
C TYR A 216 -27.88 23.47 19.51
N VAL A 217 -27.35 23.28 20.72
CA VAL A 217 -25.94 23.57 21.03
C VAL A 217 -25.02 22.79 20.10
N GLY A 218 -25.28 21.51 19.85
CA GLY A 218 -24.51 20.65 18.96
C GLY A 218 -24.47 21.20 17.54
N ARG A 219 -25.62 21.57 16.97
CA ARG A 219 -25.70 22.14 15.62
C ARG A 219 -24.97 23.48 15.52
N LYS A 220 -25.16 24.37 16.50
CA LYS A 220 -24.43 25.64 16.56
C LYS A 220 -22.93 25.41 16.68
N THR A 221 -22.52 24.41 17.45
CA THR A 221 -21.11 24.04 17.64
C THR A 221 -20.51 23.48 16.36
N ILE A 222 -21.15 22.51 15.72
CA ILE A 222 -20.74 21.94 14.42
C ILE A 222 -20.60 23.05 13.37
N SER A 223 -21.60 23.93 13.28
CA SER A 223 -21.59 25.07 12.37
C SER A 223 -20.47 26.06 12.68
N ARG A 224 -20.22 26.30 13.96
CA ARG A 224 -19.20 27.25 14.42
C ARG A 224 -17.78 26.75 14.16
N TYR A 225 -17.51 25.46 14.38
CA TYR A 225 -16.20 24.85 14.11
C TYR A 225 -16.04 24.39 12.66
N GLY A 226 -17.13 24.34 11.89
CA GLY A 226 -17.13 23.94 10.48
C GLY A 226 -16.78 22.48 10.28
N CYS A 227 -17.25 21.58 11.15
CA CYS A 227 -16.90 20.16 11.07
C CYS A 227 -17.27 19.54 9.71
N TYR A 228 -18.37 20.01 9.11
CA TYR A 228 -18.83 19.61 7.77
C TYR A 228 -17.87 20.00 6.63
N ALA A 229 -16.92 20.90 6.85
CA ALA A 229 -15.94 21.26 5.83
C ALA A 229 -14.90 20.15 5.61
N CYS A 230 -14.74 19.26 6.60
CA CYS A 230 -13.81 18.12 6.55
C CYS A 230 -14.51 16.76 6.63
N HIS A 231 -15.74 16.71 7.15
CA HIS A 231 -16.51 15.48 7.32
C HIS A 231 -17.82 15.53 6.52
N ASP A 232 -18.21 14.42 5.90
CA ASP A 232 -19.56 14.27 5.37
C ASP A 232 -20.53 14.15 6.54
N MET A 233 -21.42 15.13 6.68
CA MET A 233 -22.38 15.18 7.79
C MET A 233 -23.78 15.39 7.23
N PRO A 234 -24.71 14.42 7.40
CA PRO A 234 -26.08 14.56 6.95
C PRO A 234 -26.74 15.86 7.42
N GLY A 235 -27.30 16.62 6.48
CA GLY A 235 -27.98 17.89 6.74
C GLY A 235 -27.09 19.14 6.72
N TYR A 236 -25.81 18.98 6.35
CA TYR A 236 -24.86 20.09 6.20
C TYR A 236 -24.33 20.27 4.77
N GLU A 237 -24.88 19.56 3.79
CA GLU A 237 -24.42 19.53 2.39
C GLU A 237 -24.43 20.93 1.73
N GLU A 238 -25.40 21.77 2.10
CA GLU A 238 -25.56 23.14 1.61
C GLU A 238 -24.90 24.20 2.52
N SER A 239 -24.09 23.76 3.48
CA SER A 239 -23.44 24.67 4.43
C SER A 239 -22.34 25.49 3.74
N ARG A 240 -22.27 26.78 4.08
CA ARG A 240 -21.20 27.64 3.57
C ARG A 240 -19.84 27.22 4.15
N PRO A 241 -18.75 27.28 3.38
CA PRO A 241 -17.41 27.02 3.90
C PRO A 241 -17.08 27.87 5.14
N ILE A 242 -16.39 27.28 6.11
CA ILE A 242 -16.09 27.92 7.41
C ILE A 242 -14.94 28.95 7.34
N GLY A 243 -14.12 28.89 6.29
CA GLY A 243 -12.90 29.68 6.14
C GLY A 243 -12.93 30.65 4.96
N VAL A 244 -12.10 31.69 5.04
CA VAL A 244 -11.74 32.47 3.86
C VAL A 244 -10.91 31.58 2.93
N ALA A 245 -11.16 31.72 1.63
CA ALA A 245 -10.46 30.92 0.65
C ALA A 245 -8.97 31.33 0.58
N LEU A 246 -8.08 30.34 0.40
CA LEU A 246 -6.62 30.51 0.52
C LEU A 246 -5.93 30.97 -0.78
N GLN A 247 -6.68 31.15 -1.88
CA GLN A 247 -6.13 31.79 -3.07
C GLN A 247 -5.58 33.17 -2.72
N ASP A 248 -4.45 33.52 -3.32
CA ASP A 248 -3.72 34.77 -3.06
C ASP A 248 -3.22 34.97 -1.62
N TRP A 249 -3.21 33.92 -0.78
CA TRP A 249 -2.65 34.07 0.57
C TRP A 249 -1.19 34.54 0.51
N GLY A 250 -0.42 34.01 -0.45
CA GLY A 250 0.96 34.42 -0.73
C GLY A 250 1.14 35.91 -1.09
N ARG A 251 0.05 36.63 -1.44
CA ARG A 251 0.03 38.07 -1.74
C ARG A 251 -0.72 38.90 -0.70
N LYS A 252 -1.27 38.26 0.34
CA LYS A 252 -2.01 38.97 1.39
C LYS A 252 -1.14 40.05 2.03
N ASP A 253 -1.69 41.26 2.10
CA ASP A 253 -1.05 42.38 2.78
C ASP A 253 -0.90 42.06 4.28
N THR A 254 0.29 42.28 4.84
CA THR A 254 0.58 41.97 6.24
C THR A 254 -0.24 42.82 7.21
N SER A 255 -0.68 44.01 6.81
CA SER A 255 -1.60 44.84 7.61
C SER A 255 -2.98 44.19 7.82
N LYS A 256 -3.35 43.20 7.00
CA LYS A 256 -4.60 42.43 7.13
C LYS A 256 -4.42 41.19 8.01
N LEU A 257 -3.29 41.03 8.69
CA LEU A 257 -3.00 39.94 9.62
C LEU A 257 -3.04 40.46 11.05
N GLY A 258 -3.87 39.82 11.89
CA GLY A 258 -3.94 40.13 13.31
C GLY A 258 -2.89 39.36 14.11
N PHE A 259 -1.76 40.01 14.42
CA PHE A 259 -0.67 39.42 15.22
C PHE A 259 -0.98 39.40 16.73
N GLU A 260 -1.92 40.23 17.18
CA GLU A 260 -2.41 40.25 18.57
C GLU A 260 -1.25 40.38 19.57
N HIS A 261 -1.15 39.55 20.61
CA HIS A 261 -0.10 39.62 21.63
C HIS A 261 0.92 38.47 21.45
N ILE A 262 1.19 38.07 20.21
CA ILE A 262 1.99 36.86 19.94
C ILE A 262 3.45 36.99 20.36
N GLU A 263 4.03 38.19 20.25
CA GLU A 263 5.42 38.43 20.64
C GLU A 263 5.62 38.21 22.15
N GLU A 264 4.72 38.77 22.97
CA GLU A 264 4.71 38.57 24.42
C GLU A 264 4.53 37.08 24.77
N TYR A 265 3.60 36.39 24.08
CA TYR A 265 3.41 34.97 24.28
C TYR A 265 4.69 34.16 24.02
N LEU A 266 5.37 34.40 22.89
CA LEU A 266 6.58 33.64 22.53
C LEU A 266 7.82 34.00 23.35
N HIS A 267 7.80 35.16 24.02
CA HIS A 267 8.83 35.54 24.98
C HIS A 267 8.78 34.70 26.26
N HIS A 268 7.58 34.33 26.71
CA HIS A 268 7.36 33.61 27.97
C HIS A 268 6.90 32.16 27.82
N HIS A 269 6.47 31.76 26.62
CA HIS A 269 5.83 30.48 26.33
C HIS A 269 6.23 29.96 24.94
N GLY A 270 5.53 28.92 24.47
CA GLY A 270 5.62 28.41 23.10
C GLY A 270 6.29 27.05 22.97
N GLU A 271 6.98 26.57 24.01
CA GLU A 271 7.53 25.22 24.05
C GLU A 271 6.67 24.24 24.85
N PRO A 272 6.70 22.92 24.53
CA PRO A 272 5.99 21.90 25.29
C PRO A 272 6.41 21.83 26.75
N ALA A 273 5.51 21.38 27.63
CA ALA A 273 5.84 21.12 29.02
C ALA A 273 6.94 20.03 29.10
N GLY A 274 8.01 20.29 29.83
CA GLY A 274 9.19 19.41 29.90
C GLY A 274 10.26 19.68 28.83
N SER A 275 10.07 20.70 27.97
CA SER A 275 11.12 21.19 27.09
C SER A 275 12.34 21.70 27.87
N THR A 276 13.53 21.60 27.27
CA THR A 276 14.78 22.19 27.77
C THR A 276 14.79 23.72 27.72
N HIS A 277 13.81 24.33 27.05
CA HIS A 277 13.66 25.78 26.91
C HIS A 277 12.34 26.25 27.52
N ALA A 278 12.39 27.35 28.27
CA ALA A 278 11.22 27.93 28.92
C ALA A 278 10.30 28.67 27.92
N SER A 279 10.84 29.15 26.80
CA SER A 279 10.09 29.82 25.74
C SER A 279 10.67 29.60 24.36
N THR A 280 9.86 29.89 23.33
CA THR A 280 10.32 29.84 21.94
C THR A 280 11.46 30.84 21.71
N THR A 281 11.42 32.00 22.35
CA THR A 281 12.52 32.97 22.28
C THR A 281 13.83 32.37 22.78
N GLU A 282 13.80 31.68 23.93
CA GLU A 282 14.99 31.03 24.49
C GLU A 282 15.53 29.93 23.57
N ARG A 283 14.65 29.09 23.02
CA ARG A 283 15.00 28.05 22.03
C ARG A 283 15.72 28.66 20.83
N ILE A 284 15.14 29.69 20.20
CA ILE A 284 15.69 30.31 19.00
C ILE A 284 17.02 31.03 19.30
N VAL A 285 17.14 31.74 20.42
CA VAL A 285 18.41 32.36 20.83
C VAL A 285 19.49 31.31 21.06
N THR A 286 19.16 30.19 21.69
CA THR A 286 20.10 29.09 21.92
C THR A 286 20.54 28.45 20.61
N ALA A 287 19.60 28.17 19.70
CA ALA A 287 19.90 27.64 18.38
C ALA A 287 20.82 28.56 17.57
N ARG A 288 20.52 29.86 17.52
CA ARG A 288 21.38 30.86 16.84
C ARG A 288 22.79 30.93 17.40
N LYS A 289 22.94 30.83 18.73
CA LYS A 289 24.26 30.77 19.38
C LYS A 289 25.04 29.51 19.00
N ARG A 290 24.38 28.34 18.98
CA ARG A 290 24.99 27.07 18.53
C ARG A 290 25.41 27.13 17.07
N ALA A 291 24.57 27.69 16.19
CA ALA A 291 24.90 27.86 14.78
C ALA A 291 26.11 28.80 14.61
N ALA A 292 26.12 29.94 15.31
CA ALA A 292 27.25 30.87 15.32
C ALA A 292 28.54 30.26 15.91
N ALA A 293 28.42 29.25 16.78
CA ALA A 293 29.56 28.50 17.33
C ALA A 293 30.12 27.45 16.35
N GLY A 294 29.62 27.37 15.12
CA GLY A 294 30.14 26.50 14.05
C GLY A 294 29.23 25.35 13.64
N GLY A 295 27.96 25.34 14.09
CA GLY A 295 26.92 24.45 13.56
C GLY A 295 27.23 22.95 13.68
N ALA A 296 26.63 22.16 12.79
CA ALA A 296 26.85 20.72 12.69
C ALA A 296 28.32 20.38 12.41
N ALA A 297 29.02 21.21 11.64
CA ALA A 297 30.44 21.04 11.33
C ALA A 297 31.35 21.03 12.58
N LYS A 298 30.92 21.63 13.69
CA LYS A 298 31.61 21.58 14.99
C LYS A 298 30.90 20.74 16.05
N GLY A 299 30.02 19.83 15.63
CA GLY A 299 29.25 18.95 16.51
C GLY A 299 28.30 19.69 17.43
N GLN A 300 27.92 20.94 17.10
CA GLN A 300 26.92 21.68 17.88
C GLN A 300 25.50 21.18 17.58
N PHE A 301 25.29 20.52 16.44
CA PHE A 301 24.04 19.90 15.97
C PHE A 301 24.34 18.63 15.17
N THR A 302 23.34 17.81 14.88
CA THR A 302 23.31 17.02 13.64
C THR A 302 22.90 17.92 12.45
N GLU A 303 23.15 17.50 11.20
CA GLU A 303 22.75 18.31 10.03
C GLU A 303 21.23 18.54 9.97
N GLU A 304 20.44 17.51 10.27
CA GLU A 304 18.97 17.60 10.34
C GLU A 304 18.49 18.54 11.46
N GLU A 305 19.14 18.50 12.62
CA GLU A 305 18.82 19.41 13.73
C GLU A 305 19.15 20.85 13.37
N GLU A 306 20.31 21.12 12.76
CA GLU A 306 20.68 22.46 12.33
C GLU A 306 19.67 23.00 11.32
N ALA A 307 19.30 22.21 10.30
CA ALA A 307 18.31 22.59 9.30
C ALA A 307 16.97 22.96 9.98
N ARG A 308 16.45 22.09 10.85
CA ARG A 308 15.18 22.30 11.56
C ARG A 308 15.18 23.56 12.42
N GLU A 309 16.23 23.77 13.22
CA GLU A 309 16.30 24.92 14.13
C GLU A 309 16.52 26.24 13.37
N MET A 310 17.24 26.21 12.25
CA MET A 310 17.44 27.39 11.41
C MET A 310 16.17 27.76 10.65
N THR A 311 15.40 26.79 10.17
CA THR A 311 14.05 27.01 9.62
C THR A 311 13.13 27.65 10.67
N ALA A 312 13.07 27.11 11.89
CA ALA A 312 12.26 27.69 12.97
C ALA A 312 12.71 29.12 13.31
N SER A 313 14.02 29.38 13.30
CA SER A 313 14.59 30.71 13.51
C SER A 313 14.18 31.72 12.42
N PHE A 314 14.12 31.29 11.15
CA PHE A 314 13.63 32.12 10.05
C PHE A 314 12.16 32.50 10.24
N PHE A 315 11.29 31.52 10.54
CA PHE A 315 9.87 31.78 10.75
C PHE A 315 9.62 32.67 11.98
N TYR A 316 10.34 32.43 13.07
CA TYR A 316 10.29 33.27 14.26
C TYR A 316 10.65 34.73 13.95
N GLU A 317 11.74 34.97 13.21
CA GLU A 317 12.12 36.32 12.82
C GLU A 317 11.13 36.98 11.86
N SER A 318 10.61 36.20 10.89
CA SER A 318 9.52 36.68 10.05
C SER A 318 8.33 37.12 10.89
N LEU A 319 7.97 36.38 11.96
CA LEU A 319 6.84 36.71 12.81
C LEU A 319 7.05 38.03 13.58
N GLN A 320 8.24 38.22 14.14
CA GLN A 320 8.65 39.44 14.86
C GLN A 320 8.66 40.68 13.95
N ARG A 321 8.70 40.49 12.62
CA ARG A 321 8.61 41.58 11.63
C ARG A 321 7.22 41.68 10.99
N HIS A 322 6.21 41.06 11.61
CA HIS A 322 4.84 40.98 11.07
C HIS A 322 4.77 40.39 9.65
N GLY A 323 5.66 39.43 9.36
CA GLY A 323 5.76 38.76 8.08
C GLY A 323 4.78 37.58 7.95
N ARG A 324 4.33 37.36 6.72
CA ARG A 324 3.46 36.25 6.31
C ARG A 324 4.00 34.86 6.71
N PRO A 325 5.27 34.49 6.42
CA PRO A 325 5.79 33.16 6.77
C PRO A 325 5.65 32.84 8.26
N GLY A 326 6.10 33.75 9.12
CA GLY A 326 6.01 33.58 10.57
C GLY A 326 4.57 33.50 11.08
N PHE A 327 3.64 34.25 10.46
CA PHE A 327 2.22 34.16 10.80
C PHE A 327 1.67 32.75 10.56
N ILE A 328 1.92 32.15 9.39
CA ILE A 328 1.46 30.79 9.06
C ILE A 328 2.10 29.77 9.99
N TRP A 329 3.43 29.83 10.14
CA TRP A 329 4.17 28.90 10.98
C TRP A 329 3.55 28.83 12.38
N GLN A 330 3.32 29.98 13.02
CA GLN A 330 2.71 30.00 14.34
C GLN A 330 1.23 29.60 14.35
N LYS A 331 0.47 29.87 13.27
CA LYS A 331 -0.91 29.39 13.14
C LYS A 331 -0.99 27.87 13.05
N LEU A 332 -0.07 27.22 12.34
CA LEU A 332 -0.01 25.76 12.23
C LEU A 332 0.51 25.13 13.52
N ARG A 333 1.53 25.73 14.15
CA ARG A 333 2.15 25.24 15.39
C ARG A 333 1.25 25.35 16.61
N ALA A 334 0.64 26.52 16.82
CA ALA A 334 -0.17 26.80 18.00
C ALA A 334 -1.24 27.88 17.72
N PRO A 335 -2.33 27.55 17.01
CA PRO A 335 -3.28 28.56 16.50
C PRO A 335 -3.95 29.41 17.58
N ARG A 336 -4.21 28.82 18.76
CA ARG A 336 -4.89 29.48 19.89
C ARG A 336 -4.04 30.55 20.58
N THR A 337 -2.76 30.65 20.27
CA THR A 337 -1.85 31.64 20.87
C THR A 337 -2.19 33.08 20.51
N TYR A 338 -2.87 33.29 19.38
CA TYR A 338 -3.37 34.61 18.97
C TYR A 338 -4.56 35.12 19.81
N ASP A 339 -5.14 34.30 20.70
CA ASP A 339 -6.12 34.75 21.70
C ASP A 339 -5.49 35.02 23.07
N PHE A 340 -4.17 34.93 23.19
CA PHE A 340 -3.46 35.26 24.44
C PHE A 340 -3.83 36.66 24.92
N GLU A 341 -4.25 36.74 26.19
CA GLU A 341 -4.79 37.94 26.87
C GLU A 341 -5.99 38.65 26.23
N LYS A 342 -6.57 38.12 25.15
CA LYS A 342 -7.76 38.69 24.51
C LYS A 342 -9.08 38.23 25.15
N THR A 343 -9.05 37.30 26.10
CA THR A 343 -10.28 36.74 26.68
C THR A 343 -11.08 37.70 27.56
N THR A 344 -10.54 38.87 27.90
CA THR A 344 -11.25 39.96 28.59
C THR A 344 -12.08 40.83 27.64
N THR A 345 -11.75 40.80 26.34
CA THR A 345 -12.39 41.63 25.29
C THR A 345 -13.13 40.79 24.25
N LYS A 346 -12.78 39.52 24.07
CA LYS A 346 -13.47 38.56 23.20
C LYS A 346 -14.42 37.67 23.98
N GLY A 347 -15.67 37.59 23.53
CA GLY A 347 -16.67 36.64 24.03
C GLY A 347 -16.22 35.18 23.84
N TYR A 348 -16.85 34.23 24.54
CA TYR A 348 -16.55 32.81 24.36
C TYR A 348 -16.74 32.36 22.90
N ASP A 349 -17.75 32.92 22.23
CA ASP A 349 -18.13 32.65 20.84
C ASP A 349 -17.13 33.22 19.80
N GLU A 350 -16.33 34.22 20.19
CA GLU A 350 -15.43 35.00 19.31
C GLU A 350 -13.98 34.49 19.31
N ARG A 351 -13.67 33.47 20.12
CA ARG A 351 -12.35 32.85 20.17
C ARG A 351 -12.02 32.11 18.89
N LEU A 352 -10.73 31.98 18.59
CA LEU A 352 -10.19 31.29 17.41
C LEU A 352 -10.58 29.82 17.39
N ARG A 353 -10.96 29.40 16.19
CA ARG A 353 -11.62 28.11 15.93
C ARG A 353 -10.73 27.09 15.22
N MET A 354 -9.55 27.51 14.77
CA MET A 354 -8.62 26.64 14.04
C MET A 354 -8.19 25.46 14.94
N PRO A 355 -8.41 24.20 14.50
CA PRO A 355 -7.94 23.03 15.22
C PRO A 355 -6.41 23.05 15.38
N LYS A 356 -5.91 22.45 16.46
CA LYS A 356 -4.48 22.18 16.61
C LYS A 356 -4.19 20.82 15.99
N PHE A 357 -3.68 20.82 14.77
CA PHE A 357 -3.21 19.60 14.12
C PHE A 357 -1.84 19.19 14.72
N PRO A 358 -1.58 17.89 14.94
CA PRO A 358 -0.32 17.41 15.50
C PRO A 358 0.77 17.33 14.41
N LEU A 359 1.02 18.44 13.73
CA LEU A 359 1.99 18.52 12.63
C LEU A 359 3.43 18.56 13.17
N LYS A 360 4.34 17.89 12.47
CA LYS A 360 5.79 18.02 12.64
C LYS A 360 6.28 19.33 12.02
N GLU A 361 7.46 19.81 12.41
CA GLU A 361 7.97 21.12 11.94
C GLU A 361 8.28 21.12 10.43
N ASP A 362 8.74 20.00 9.87
CA ASP A 362 8.94 19.80 8.43
C ASP A 362 7.61 19.79 7.66
N GLU A 363 6.57 19.17 8.21
CA GLU A 363 5.21 19.24 7.65
C GLU A 363 4.66 20.67 7.70
N ILE A 364 4.89 21.39 8.81
CA ILE A 364 4.53 22.82 8.95
C ILE A 364 5.24 23.65 7.89
N GLU A 365 6.55 23.44 7.68
CA GLU A 365 7.33 24.12 6.66
C GLU A 365 6.80 23.85 5.25
N ALA A 366 6.51 22.58 4.92
CA ALA A 366 5.97 22.20 3.64
C ALA A 366 4.61 22.86 3.37
N ILE A 367 3.70 22.82 4.36
CA ILE A 367 2.38 23.47 4.26
C ILE A 367 2.53 24.98 4.16
N ALA A 368 3.40 25.60 4.97
CA ALA A 368 3.64 27.03 4.92
C ALA A 368 4.18 27.45 3.55
N THR A 369 5.12 26.69 2.99
CA THR A 369 5.68 26.89 1.66
C THR A 369 4.60 26.81 0.59
N PHE A 370 3.75 25.78 0.63
CA PHE A 370 2.62 25.64 -0.28
C PHE A 370 1.67 26.84 -0.19
N VAL A 371 1.24 27.23 1.02
CA VAL A 371 0.30 28.35 1.23
C VAL A 371 0.91 29.69 0.82
N LEU A 372 2.22 29.89 1.03
CA LEU A 372 2.95 31.06 0.55
C LEU A 372 3.06 31.08 -0.99
N GLY A 373 3.09 29.91 -1.62
CA GLY A 373 3.06 29.72 -3.07
C GLY A 373 1.69 29.94 -3.71
N LEU A 374 0.60 30.00 -2.94
CA LEU A 374 -0.74 30.29 -3.44
C LEU A 374 -0.86 31.77 -3.85
N VAL A 375 -0.42 32.07 -5.06
CA VAL A 375 -0.60 33.34 -5.77
C VAL A 375 -1.50 33.08 -6.99
N ALA A 376 -2.47 33.96 -7.28
CA ALA A 376 -3.43 33.75 -8.37
C ALA A 376 -2.82 33.84 -9.77
N GLU A 377 -1.58 34.32 -9.89
CA GLU A 377 -0.84 34.28 -11.15
C GLU A 377 -0.19 32.92 -11.33
N PRO A 378 -0.58 32.12 -12.36
CA PRO A 378 0.10 30.87 -12.64
C PRO A 378 1.58 31.13 -12.96
N PRO A 379 2.48 30.17 -12.69
CA PRO A 379 3.86 30.24 -13.14
C PRO A 379 3.91 30.54 -14.63
N ALA A 380 4.89 31.34 -15.07
CA ALA A 380 5.06 31.60 -16.49
C ALA A 380 5.21 30.27 -17.25
N PRO A 381 4.62 30.10 -18.45
CA PRO A 381 4.52 28.81 -19.12
C PRO A 381 5.85 28.04 -19.27
N GLN A 382 6.98 28.74 -19.39
CA GLN A 382 8.31 28.11 -19.46
C GLN A 382 8.74 27.36 -18.19
N TYR A 383 8.09 27.63 -17.05
CA TYR A 383 8.32 26.94 -15.78
C TYR A 383 7.26 25.87 -15.49
N VAL A 384 6.28 25.69 -16.38
CA VAL A 384 5.25 24.66 -16.26
C VAL A 384 5.79 23.38 -16.89
N TYR A 385 6.12 22.41 -16.04
CA TYR A 385 6.53 21.09 -16.49
C TYR A 385 5.38 20.41 -17.24
N THR A 386 5.60 20.07 -18.51
CA THR A 386 4.61 19.42 -19.38
C THR A 386 5.17 18.06 -19.80
N PRO A 387 4.93 16.99 -19.01
CA PRO A 387 5.46 15.67 -19.32
C PRO A 387 4.83 15.11 -20.60
N ASP A 388 5.57 14.22 -21.29
CA ASP A 388 4.96 13.38 -22.31
C ASP A 388 3.97 12.37 -21.69
N GLU A 389 3.21 11.65 -22.51
CA GLU A 389 2.18 10.72 -22.02
C GLU A 389 2.75 9.60 -21.13
N ARG A 390 3.98 9.13 -21.39
CA ARG A 390 4.60 8.07 -20.59
C ARG A 390 5.00 8.60 -19.23
N GLU A 391 5.62 9.76 -19.19
CA GLU A 391 6.06 10.39 -17.95
C GLU A 391 4.88 10.92 -17.13
N LYS A 392 3.83 11.42 -17.78
CA LYS A 392 2.57 11.77 -17.13
C LYS A 392 1.94 10.55 -16.46
N THR A 393 1.85 9.43 -17.19
CA THR A 393 1.32 8.17 -16.67
C THR A 393 2.17 7.67 -15.49
N ARG A 394 3.50 7.80 -15.57
CA ARG A 394 4.41 7.47 -14.47
C ARG A 394 4.06 8.28 -13.22
N ILE A 395 4.01 9.61 -13.34
CA ILE A 395 3.73 10.52 -12.23
C ILE A 395 2.35 10.25 -11.62
N GLU A 396 1.29 10.13 -12.44
CA GLU A 396 -0.06 9.83 -11.95
C GLU A 396 -0.13 8.45 -11.26
N GLY A 397 0.57 7.44 -11.79
CA GLY A 397 0.65 6.12 -11.19
C GLY A 397 1.37 6.10 -9.83
N GLU A 398 2.42 6.91 -9.66
CA GLU A 398 3.10 7.07 -8.36
C GLU A 398 2.15 7.55 -7.26
N PHE A 399 1.28 8.51 -7.57
CA PHE A 399 0.24 8.96 -6.63
C PHE A 399 -0.73 7.83 -6.28
N LEU A 400 -1.08 6.97 -7.24
CA LEU A 400 -1.99 5.85 -7.01
C LEU A 400 -1.35 4.71 -6.19
N LEU A 401 -0.08 4.40 -6.43
CA LEU A 401 0.67 3.46 -5.59
C LEU A 401 0.65 3.90 -4.12
N ALA A 402 0.89 5.19 -3.87
CA ALA A 402 0.82 5.77 -2.53
C ALA A 402 -0.62 5.78 -1.99
N LYS A 403 -1.61 6.16 -2.80
CA LYS A 403 -3.02 6.23 -2.41
C LYS A 403 -3.56 4.89 -1.90
N TYR A 404 -3.19 3.79 -2.56
CA TYR A 404 -3.67 2.44 -2.27
C TYR A 404 -2.66 1.60 -1.49
N ASN A 405 -1.54 2.19 -1.04
CA ASN A 405 -0.46 1.51 -0.32
C ASN A 405 0.04 0.24 -1.01
N CYS A 406 0.17 0.26 -2.34
CA CYS A 406 0.62 -0.91 -3.09
C CYS A 406 2.03 -1.33 -2.66
N THR A 407 2.89 -0.36 -2.32
CA THR A 407 4.25 -0.59 -1.83
C THR A 407 4.31 -1.18 -0.43
N GLY A 408 3.25 -1.10 0.39
CA GLY A 408 3.23 -1.79 1.69
C GLY A 408 3.30 -3.32 1.51
N CYS A 409 2.66 -3.84 0.45
CA CYS A 409 2.67 -5.27 0.12
C CYS A 409 3.74 -5.66 -0.90
N HIS A 410 3.95 -4.85 -1.93
CA HIS A 410 4.71 -5.24 -3.11
C HIS A 410 6.05 -4.52 -3.21
N VAL A 411 7.09 -5.26 -3.56
CA VAL A 411 8.37 -4.70 -4.01
C VAL A 411 8.18 -4.15 -5.42
N VAL A 412 8.32 -2.84 -5.59
CA VAL A 412 8.20 -2.18 -6.92
C VAL A 412 9.57 -1.85 -7.52
N GLU A 413 10.59 -1.65 -6.67
CA GLU A 413 11.99 -1.51 -7.09
C GLU A 413 12.84 -2.45 -6.24
N LEU A 414 13.75 -3.17 -6.89
CA LEU A 414 14.59 -4.18 -6.25
C LEU A 414 15.60 -3.54 -5.28
N PRO A 415 16.05 -4.27 -4.25
CA PRO A 415 17.14 -3.79 -3.41
C PRO A 415 18.40 -3.61 -4.24
N LYS A 416 19.19 -2.57 -3.93
CA LYS A 416 20.50 -2.32 -4.54
C LYS A 416 21.60 -2.56 -3.52
N ILE A 417 22.48 -3.48 -3.87
CA ILE A 417 23.62 -3.88 -3.05
C ILE A 417 24.85 -3.23 -3.64
N THR A 418 25.60 -2.49 -2.83
CA THR A 418 26.92 -1.94 -3.20
C THR A 418 27.98 -2.59 -2.32
N PHE A 419 29.02 -3.15 -2.92
CA PHE A 419 30.03 -3.94 -2.23
C PHE A 419 31.43 -3.76 -2.83
N ALA A 420 32.45 -4.09 -2.04
CA ALA A 420 33.81 -4.23 -2.51
C ALA A 420 33.94 -5.53 -3.31
N ALA A 421 34.01 -5.41 -4.63
CA ALA A 421 34.12 -6.56 -5.51
C ALA A 421 35.57 -7.04 -5.55
N ASP A 422 35.76 -8.36 -5.44
CA ASP A 422 36.97 -9.01 -5.91
C ASP A 422 36.78 -9.37 -7.39
N PRO A 423 37.45 -8.69 -8.33
CA PRO A 423 37.30 -8.99 -9.73
C PRO A 423 37.70 -10.42 -10.09
N ALA A 424 38.60 -11.06 -9.34
CA ALA A 424 38.98 -12.44 -9.59
C ALA A 424 37.89 -13.43 -9.15
N GLY A 425 37.13 -13.10 -8.09
CA GLY A 425 36.04 -13.91 -7.57
C GLY A 425 34.71 -13.81 -8.33
N LEU A 426 34.59 -12.87 -9.27
CA LEU A 426 33.41 -12.72 -10.11
C LEU A 426 33.64 -13.36 -11.49
N GLU A 427 32.90 -14.42 -11.79
CA GLU A 427 32.91 -15.10 -13.09
C GLU A 427 31.55 -14.96 -13.78
N SER A 428 31.56 -14.95 -15.12
CA SER A 428 30.32 -15.00 -15.91
C SER A 428 29.50 -16.22 -15.54
N THR A 429 28.19 -16.06 -15.40
CA THR A 429 27.29 -17.21 -15.24
C THR A 429 27.34 -18.06 -16.50
N PRO A 430 27.84 -19.31 -16.46
CA PRO A 430 27.83 -20.18 -17.63
C PRO A 430 26.38 -20.53 -17.97
N LEU A 431 26.09 -20.66 -19.27
CA LEU A 431 24.84 -21.28 -19.68
C LEU A 431 24.87 -22.77 -19.36
N ASP A 432 23.83 -23.27 -18.70
CA ASP A 432 23.70 -24.70 -18.43
C ASP A 432 23.56 -25.47 -19.74
N ALA A 433 23.90 -26.76 -19.76
CA ALA A 433 23.71 -27.61 -20.94
C ALA A 433 22.24 -27.70 -21.40
N ALA A 434 21.30 -27.41 -20.49
CA ALA A 434 19.86 -27.36 -20.77
C ALA A 434 19.40 -25.98 -21.30
N ASP A 435 20.25 -24.95 -21.25
CA ASP A 435 19.88 -23.59 -21.62
C ASP A 435 19.98 -23.33 -23.12
N HIS A 436 19.11 -22.44 -23.58
CA HIS A 436 19.00 -22.05 -24.98
C HIS A 436 19.67 -20.72 -25.22
N GLN A 437 20.47 -20.62 -26.28
CA GLN A 437 21.08 -19.33 -26.66
C GLN A 437 19.99 -18.29 -27.00
N ALA A 438 18.95 -18.69 -27.72
CA ALA A 438 17.82 -17.82 -28.04
C ALA A 438 17.08 -17.30 -26.80
N ALA A 439 17.14 -18.04 -25.68
CA ALA A 439 16.58 -17.58 -24.41
C ALA A 439 17.45 -16.50 -23.77
N LEU A 440 18.77 -16.65 -23.82
CA LEU A 440 19.70 -15.62 -23.34
C LEU A 440 19.53 -14.34 -24.17
N ASP A 441 19.49 -14.45 -25.50
CA ASP A 441 19.30 -13.29 -26.37
C ASP A 441 17.97 -12.57 -26.08
N LEU A 442 16.90 -13.32 -25.82
CA LEU A 442 15.60 -12.77 -25.41
C LEU A 442 15.64 -12.13 -24.02
N LEU A 443 16.32 -12.76 -23.05
CA LEU A 443 16.53 -12.18 -21.72
C LEU A 443 17.23 -10.84 -21.83
N LEU A 444 18.34 -10.75 -22.57
CA LEU A 444 19.12 -9.52 -22.71
C LEU A 444 18.38 -8.45 -23.52
N LYS A 445 17.48 -8.84 -24.42
CA LYS A 445 16.57 -7.91 -25.10
C LYS A 445 15.54 -7.31 -24.13
N LEU A 446 14.91 -8.16 -23.30
CA LEU A 446 13.87 -7.73 -22.35
C LEU A 446 14.45 -7.03 -21.12
N ARG A 447 15.67 -7.42 -20.72
CA ARG A 447 16.42 -6.92 -19.56
C ARG A 447 17.86 -6.67 -19.98
N PRO A 448 18.16 -5.51 -20.59
CA PRO A 448 19.52 -5.17 -20.97
C PRO A 448 20.44 -5.18 -19.75
N PRO A 449 21.66 -5.73 -19.87
CA PRO A 449 22.59 -5.74 -18.76
C PRO A 449 23.10 -4.34 -18.46
N PHE A 450 23.18 -3.98 -17.17
CA PHE A 450 23.84 -2.76 -16.73
C PHE A 450 25.26 -3.05 -16.24
N LYS A 451 26.10 -2.01 -16.19
CA LYS A 451 27.47 -2.14 -15.67
C LYS A 451 27.45 -2.18 -14.15
N GLY A 452 27.96 -3.28 -13.59
CA GLY A 452 28.03 -3.48 -12.15
C GLY A 452 29.17 -2.70 -11.50
N LEU A 453 30.29 -2.47 -12.20
CA LEU A 453 31.39 -1.66 -11.68
C LEU A 453 31.02 -0.17 -11.66
N THR A 454 31.19 0.47 -10.50
CA THR A 454 30.88 1.91 -10.32
C THR A 454 31.99 2.83 -10.81
N GLY A 455 33.20 2.29 -11.04
CA GLY A 455 34.41 3.05 -11.33
C GLY A 455 35.11 3.63 -10.09
N ALA A 456 34.52 3.50 -8.90
CA ALA A 456 35.16 3.86 -7.64
C ALA A 456 36.02 2.71 -7.08
N GLU A 457 37.03 3.05 -6.30
CA GLU A 457 37.83 2.11 -5.51
C GLU A 457 37.85 2.56 -4.05
N LYS A 458 37.90 1.59 -3.13
CA LYS A 458 38.01 1.85 -1.69
C LYS A 458 39.00 0.87 -1.05
N GLU A 459 39.65 1.31 0.02
CA GLU A 459 40.62 0.51 0.77
C GLU A 459 39.88 -0.32 1.83
N TYR A 460 40.17 -1.62 1.88
CA TYR A 460 39.62 -2.58 2.85
C TYR A 460 40.77 -3.34 3.50
N VAL A 461 40.52 -3.85 4.70
CA VAL A 461 41.42 -4.81 5.36
C VAL A 461 40.91 -6.19 5.02
N VAL A 462 41.75 -7.01 4.40
CA VAL A 462 41.48 -8.42 4.10
C VAL A 462 42.66 -9.22 4.64
N ASP A 463 42.43 -10.19 5.51
CA ASP A 463 43.48 -11.00 6.15
C ASP A 463 44.53 -10.13 6.89
N GLY A 464 44.11 -8.97 7.41
CA GLY A 464 44.99 -8.00 8.08
C GLY A 464 45.80 -7.08 7.16
N GLU A 465 45.68 -7.20 5.83
CA GLU A 465 46.36 -6.34 4.86
C GLU A 465 45.41 -5.33 4.21
N LYS A 466 45.92 -4.12 3.94
CA LYS A 466 45.17 -3.06 3.25
C LYS A 466 45.19 -3.29 1.74
N VAL A 467 44.05 -3.61 1.17
CA VAL A 467 43.86 -3.85 -0.27
C VAL A 467 42.89 -2.81 -0.82
N LYS A 468 43.25 -2.19 -1.96
CA LYS A 468 42.30 -1.39 -2.74
C LYS A 468 41.46 -2.30 -3.60
N MET A 469 40.15 -2.22 -3.46
CA MET A 469 39.20 -3.02 -4.21
C MET A 469 38.23 -2.11 -4.98
N PRO A 470 37.83 -2.50 -6.20
CA PRO A 470 36.79 -1.81 -6.93
C PRO A 470 35.44 -1.95 -6.24
N VAL A 471 34.65 -0.89 -6.31
CA VAL A 471 33.29 -0.87 -5.79
C VAL A 471 32.33 -1.25 -6.91
N ALA A 472 31.47 -2.22 -6.63
CA ALA A 472 30.50 -2.71 -7.58
C ALA A 472 29.09 -2.74 -6.97
N SER A 473 28.07 -2.76 -7.83
CA SER A 473 26.68 -2.80 -7.42
C SER A 473 25.85 -3.74 -8.29
N PHE A 474 24.83 -4.35 -7.69
CA PHE A 474 23.82 -5.11 -8.41
C PHE A 474 22.45 -5.01 -7.72
N HIS A 475 21.40 -5.44 -8.42
CA HIS A 475 20.06 -5.57 -7.85
C HIS A 475 19.72 -7.04 -7.57
N GLY A 476 19.22 -7.32 -6.38
CA GLY A 476 18.99 -8.69 -5.93
C GLY A 476 18.36 -8.79 -4.56
N PHE A 477 17.86 -9.98 -4.22
CA PHE A 477 17.30 -10.25 -2.90
C PHE A 477 18.30 -10.97 -2.01
N LEU A 478 18.18 -10.69 -0.72
CA LEU A 478 18.89 -11.41 0.32
C LEU A 478 18.47 -12.89 0.35
N SER A 479 19.44 -13.77 0.15
CA SER A 479 19.27 -15.23 0.19
C SER A 479 19.76 -15.82 1.50
N ALA A 480 20.84 -15.26 2.09
CA ALA A 480 21.38 -15.66 3.39
C ALA A 480 21.85 -14.45 4.20
N LYS A 481 21.52 -14.43 5.50
CA LYS A 481 22.04 -13.45 6.47
C LYS A 481 23.34 -13.98 7.08
N PRO A 482 24.27 -13.11 7.49
CA PRO A 482 25.45 -13.51 8.25
C PRO A 482 25.05 -14.23 9.53
N ASP A 483 25.82 -15.26 9.89
CA ASP A 483 25.62 -15.99 11.14
C ASP A 483 25.85 -15.04 12.33
N PRO A 484 24.84 -14.80 13.19
CA PRO A 484 25.01 -13.93 14.35
C PRO A 484 25.95 -14.53 15.41
N GLU A 485 26.18 -15.85 15.41
CA GLU A 485 27.11 -16.51 16.34
C GLU A 485 28.57 -16.42 15.88
N GLU A 486 28.81 -16.14 14.59
CA GLU A 486 30.16 -15.86 14.09
C GLU A 486 30.62 -14.47 14.55
N THR A 487 31.82 -14.42 15.12
CA THR A 487 32.41 -13.22 15.69
C THR A 487 33.47 -12.60 14.79
N ASP A 488 34.00 -13.37 13.85
CA ASP A 488 34.94 -12.89 12.84
C ASP A 488 34.18 -12.18 11.70
N PRO A 489 34.37 -10.86 11.51
CA PRO A 489 33.72 -10.12 10.42
C PRO A 489 34.09 -10.61 9.01
N GLU A 490 35.20 -11.33 8.86
CA GLU A 490 35.61 -11.93 7.57
C GLU A 490 34.90 -13.25 7.27
N LEU A 491 34.42 -13.96 8.30
CA LEU A 491 33.65 -15.21 8.17
C LEU A 491 32.13 -14.98 8.19
N ARG A 492 31.69 -13.79 8.61
CA ARG A 492 30.30 -13.35 8.53
C ARG A 492 29.94 -12.96 7.10
N GLU A 493 29.32 -13.86 6.34
CA GLU A 493 28.98 -13.62 4.94
C GLU A 493 27.52 -13.21 4.73
N TYR A 494 27.29 -12.21 3.88
CA TYR A 494 26.00 -12.02 3.23
C TYR A 494 25.92 -12.91 1.99
N GLY A 495 24.74 -13.49 1.75
CA GLY A 495 24.40 -14.13 0.49
C GLY A 495 23.23 -13.42 -0.19
N PHE A 496 23.38 -13.13 -1.48
CA PHE A 496 22.35 -12.54 -2.33
C PHE A 496 22.12 -13.38 -3.58
N GLU A 497 20.94 -13.26 -4.19
CA GLU A 497 20.68 -13.73 -5.55
C GLU A 497 20.44 -12.54 -6.47
N VAL A 498 21.17 -12.49 -7.58
CA VAL A 498 21.01 -11.48 -8.63
C VAL A 498 19.63 -11.61 -9.28
N TRP A 499 18.97 -10.48 -9.56
CA TRP A 499 17.65 -10.47 -10.22
C TRP A 499 17.65 -9.84 -11.62
N GLU A 500 18.73 -9.17 -11.98
CA GLU A 500 18.91 -8.49 -13.25
C GLU A 500 20.24 -8.90 -13.90
N PRO A 501 20.31 -9.02 -15.24
CA PRO A 501 21.58 -9.17 -15.91
C PRO A 501 22.52 -8.02 -15.54
N VAL A 502 23.71 -8.34 -15.06
CA VAL A 502 24.71 -7.35 -14.64
C VAL A 502 26.08 -7.75 -15.17
N ASP A 503 26.80 -6.79 -15.74
CA ASP A 503 28.14 -7.00 -16.29
C ASP A 503 29.18 -6.31 -15.41
N PHE A 504 30.00 -7.12 -14.73
CA PHE A 504 31.14 -6.67 -13.93
C PHE A 504 32.45 -6.60 -14.72
N GLY A 505 32.41 -6.89 -16.02
CA GLY A 505 33.58 -6.95 -16.88
C GLY A 505 33.94 -5.62 -17.54
N THR A 506 35.10 -5.63 -18.19
CA THR A 506 35.53 -4.52 -19.06
C THR A 506 34.81 -4.62 -20.41
N ALA A 507 35.07 -3.67 -21.32
CA ALA A 507 34.51 -3.77 -22.68
C ALA A 507 35.06 -4.98 -23.45
N ASP A 508 36.29 -5.40 -23.15
CA ASP A 508 37.00 -6.48 -23.87
C ASP A 508 36.80 -7.85 -23.21
N GLU A 509 36.51 -7.90 -21.91
CA GLU A 509 36.27 -9.12 -21.14
C GLU A 509 34.99 -8.97 -20.29
N PRO A 510 33.79 -9.22 -20.85
CA PRO A 510 32.53 -9.11 -20.12
C PRO A 510 32.42 -10.21 -19.06
N LYS A 511 31.90 -9.83 -17.88
CA LYS A 511 31.62 -10.72 -16.74
C LYS A 511 30.15 -10.64 -16.40
N LEU A 512 29.35 -11.36 -17.18
CA LEU A 512 27.89 -11.28 -17.14
C LEU A 512 27.33 -12.25 -16.09
N LEU A 513 26.73 -11.72 -15.04
CA LEU A 513 25.92 -12.48 -14.10
C LEU A 513 24.45 -12.44 -14.53
N LEU A 514 23.80 -13.60 -14.53
CA LEU A 514 22.40 -13.75 -14.91
C LEU A 514 21.50 -13.88 -13.67
N PRO A 515 20.18 -13.62 -13.79
CA PRO A 515 19.28 -13.73 -12.66
C PRO A 515 19.29 -15.13 -12.03
N GLY A 516 19.29 -15.19 -10.71
CA GLY A 516 19.49 -16.40 -9.92
C GLY A 516 20.95 -16.74 -9.60
N ALA A 517 21.93 -16.04 -10.18
CA ALA A 517 23.33 -16.20 -9.80
C ALA A 517 23.55 -15.76 -8.34
N PRO A 518 24.19 -16.60 -7.50
CA PRO A 518 24.52 -16.22 -6.14
C PRO A 518 25.69 -15.24 -6.12
N VAL A 519 25.63 -14.26 -5.22
CA VAL A 519 26.74 -13.38 -4.89
C VAL A 519 26.88 -13.39 -3.37
N SER A 520 28.03 -13.86 -2.89
CA SER A 520 28.34 -13.89 -1.46
C SER A 520 29.64 -13.15 -1.17
N PHE A 521 29.68 -12.43 -0.06
CA PHE A 521 30.87 -11.71 0.40
C PHE A 521 30.81 -11.45 1.90
N ALA A 522 31.99 -11.30 2.51
CA ALA A 522 32.13 -10.93 3.92
C ALA A 522 31.41 -9.60 4.23
N GLU A 523 30.78 -9.51 5.39
CA GLU A 523 30.06 -8.31 5.86
C GLU A 523 30.94 -7.06 5.87
N SER A 524 32.23 -7.21 6.13
CA SER A 524 33.23 -6.14 6.05
C SER A 524 33.36 -5.49 4.67
N ARG A 525 32.94 -6.19 3.60
CA ARG A 525 32.97 -5.72 2.21
C ARG A 525 31.68 -5.03 1.77
N LEU A 526 30.61 -5.05 2.58
CA LEU A 526 29.40 -4.29 2.28
C LEU A 526 29.72 -2.79 2.33
N VAL A 527 29.40 -2.07 1.26
CA VAL A 527 29.57 -0.61 1.19
C VAL A 527 28.28 0.08 1.55
N ASP A 528 27.20 -0.36 0.93
CA ASP A 528 25.87 0.18 1.12
C ASP A 528 24.81 -0.87 0.78
N TYR A 529 23.69 -0.81 1.48
CA TYR A 529 22.51 -1.62 1.20
C TYR A 529 21.30 -0.69 1.13
N GLU A 530 20.88 -0.38 -0.09
CA GLU A 530 19.65 0.34 -0.34
C GLU A 530 18.53 -0.72 -0.42
N GLY A 531 17.70 -0.80 0.63
CA GLY A 531 16.58 -1.75 0.68
C GLY A 531 15.58 -1.57 -0.47
N PRO A 532 14.70 -2.56 -0.70
CA PRO A 532 13.72 -2.47 -1.77
C PRO A 532 12.76 -1.30 -1.55
N ARG A 533 12.26 -0.73 -2.65
CA ARG A 533 11.13 0.17 -2.57
C ARG A 533 9.86 -0.66 -2.43
N GLY A 534 9.32 -0.66 -1.22
CA GLY A 534 8.13 -1.42 -0.85
C GLY A 534 8.41 -2.90 -0.55
N GLY A 535 7.35 -3.65 -0.25
CA GLY A 535 7.40 -5.07 0.09
C GLY A 535 7.79 -5.38 1.53
N SER A 536 7.77 -4.40 2.43
CA SER A 536 8.05 -4.59 3.87
C SER A 536 7.17 -5.69 4.47
N TYR A 537 5.88 -5.71 4.14
CA TYR A 537 4.99 -6.79 4.57
C TYR A 537 5.35 -8.13 3.94
N ALA A 538 5.78 -8.17 2.67
CA ALA A 538 6.19 -9.41 2.03
C ALA A 538 7.42 -10.01 2.71
N GLU A 539 8.42 -9.19 3.04
CA GLU A 539 9.60 -9.65 3.79
C GLU A 539 9.25 -10.14 5.19
N LEU A 540 8.42 -9.39 5.92
CA LEU A 540 7.91 -9.81 7.23
C LEU A 540 7.17 -11.15 7.13
N LEU A 541 6.29 -11.30 6.13
CA LEU A 541 5.53 -12.51 5.94
C LEU A 541 6.43 -13.69 5.58
N VAL A 542 7.45 -13.50 4.74
CA VAL A 542 8.44 -14.53 4.42
C VAL A 542 9.12 -15.03 5.69
N ASP A 543 9.62 -14.12 6.53
CA ASP A 543 10.30 -14.47 7.78
C ASP A 543 9.34 -15.19 8.75
N ARG A 544 8.06 -14.80 8.81
CA ARG A 544 7.05 -15.49 9.62
C ARG A 544 6.71 -16.88 9.08
N LEU A 545 6.52 -17.03 7.77
CA LEU A 545 6.18 -18.32 7.17
C LEU A 545 7.31 -19.35 7.32
N LEU A 546 8.56 -18.90 7.42
CA LEU A 546 9.72 -19.75 7.70
C LEU A 546 9.69 -20.37 9.11
N THR A 547 8.97 -19.79 10.07
CA THR A 547 8.94 -20.33 11.44
C THR A 547 7.91 -21.43 11.65
N TYR A 548 6.89 -21.53 10.79
CA TYR A 548 5.78 -22.48 11.00
C TYR A 548 5.22 -23.16 9.75
N ARG A 549 5.59 -22.75 8.53
CA ARG A 549 4.97 -23.29 7.28
C ARG A 549 5.98 -23.85 6.29
N PHE A 550 7.11 -23.19 6.07
CA PHE A 550 8.10 -23.60 5.08
C PHE A 550 9.49 -23.69 5.70
N ASP A 551 10.27 -24.65 5.22
CA ASP A 551 11.70 -24.81 5.52
C ASP A 551 12.59 -24.01 4.54
N GLN A 552 12.05 -23.63 3.38
CA GLN A 552 12.77 -22.93 2.32
C GLN A 552 12.25 -21.51 2.09
N ARG A 553 13.16 -20.53 2.12
CA ARG A 553 12.85 -19.10 1.88
C ARG A 553 12.19 -18.87 0.52
N LYS A 554 12.56 -19.66 -0.49
CA LYS A 554 11.95 -19.58 -1.84
C LYS A 554 10.46 -19.94 -1.83
N LEU A 555 10.06 -20.98 -1.08
CA LEU A 555 8.65 -21.35 -0.94
C LEU A 555 7.85 -20.31 -0.14
N ALA A 556 8.46 -19.74 0.91
CA ALA A 556 7.87 -18.63 1.65
C ALA A 556 7.63 -17.39 0.76
N TRP A 557 8.59 -17.05 -0.12
CA TRP A 557 8.39 -15.98 -1.13
C TRP A 557 7.28 -16.31 -2.12
N GLN A 558 7.19 -17.56 -2.60
CA GLN A 558 6.09 -17.98 -3.48
C GLN A 558 4.71 -17.81 -2.82
N ALA A 559 4.64 -17.98 -1.49
CA ALA A 559 3.41 -17.84 -0.73
C ALA A 559 3.06 -16.38 -0.36
N SER A 560 4.02 -15.45 -0.49
CA SER A 560 3.91 -14.03 -0.12
C SER A 560 3.50 -13.13 -1.29
N PRO A 561 3.17 -11.83 -1.09
CA PRO A 561 2.94 -10.90 -2.20
C PRO A 561 4.10 -10.94 -3.21
N PRO A 562 3.81 -10.97 -4.52
CA PRO A 562 4.87 -11.00 -5.52
C PRO A 562 5.51 -9.61 -5.63
N PRO A 563 6.83 -9.51 -5.91
CA PRO A 563 7.40 -8.32 -6.49
C PRO A 563 6.66 -7.94 -7.77
N LEU A 564 6.42 -6.64 -7.95
CA LEU A 564 5.84 -6.04 -9.16
C LEU A 564 6.90 -5.34 -10.02
N TYR A 565 8.17 -5.58 -9.70
CA TYR A 565 9.28 -5.27 -10.60
C TYR A 565 9.03 -5.92 -11.97
N GLN A 566 9.10 -5.09 -13.03
CA GLN A 566 8.83 -5.48 -14.40
C GLN A 566 7.44 -6.08 -14.69
N GLU A 567 6.42 -5.71 -13.90
CA GLU A 567 5.06 -6.22 -14.14
C GLU A 567 4.51 -5.77 -15.50
N GLY A 568 4.89 -4.61 -16.01
CA GLY A 568 4.49 -4.07 -17.31
C GLY A 568 4.99 -4.85 -18.51
N VAL A 569 6.16 -5.50 -18.40
CA VAL A 569 6.70 -6.44 -19.41
C VAL A 569 6.01 -7.80 -19.32
N LYS A 570 5.46 -8.15 -18.16
CA LYS A 570 4.85 -9.46 -17.90
C LYS A 570 3.39 -9.53 -18.32
N VAL A 571 2.58 -8.55 -17.92
CA VAL A 571 1.12 -8.59 -18.12
C VAL A 571 0.64 -7.59 -19.17
N GLN A 572 -0.50 -7.92 -19.77
CA GLN A 572 -1.21 -7.03 -20.68
C GLN A 572 -1.97 -5.98 -19.88
N THR A 573 -1.94 -4.73 -20.34
CA THR A 573 -2.57 -3.57 -19.64
C THR A 573 -4.07 -3.75 -19.45
N ASN A 574 -4.79 -4.27 -20.45
CA ASN A 574 -6.24 -4.50 -20.37
C ASN A 574 -6.62 -5.53 -19.31
N TRP A 575 -5.80 -6.58 -19.16
CA TRP A 575 -6.00 -7.56 -18.10
C TRP A 575 -5.70 -6.96 -16.73
N LEU A 576 -4.60 -6.22 -16.60
CA LEU A 576 -4.23 -5.60 -15.33
C LEU A 576 -5.28 -4.59 -14.87
N TYR A 577 -5.81 -3.77 -15.79
CA TYR A 577 -6.96 -2.89 -15.54
C TYR A 577 -8.15 -3.65 -14.94
N SER A 578 -8.54 -4.78 -15.56
CA SER A 578 -9.68 -5.58 -15.09
C SER A 578 -9.38 -6.24 -13.74
N PHE A 579 -8.15 -6.74 -13.56
CA PHE A 579 -7.70 -7.36 -12.33
C PHE A 579 -7.66 -6.37 -11.16
N LEU A 580 -7.26 -5.12 -11.38
CA LEU A 580 -7.24 -4.09 -10.33
C LEU A 580 -8.65 -3.72 -9.83
N LEU A 581 -9.65 -3.78 -10.70
CA LEU A 581 -11.05 -3.53 -10.34
C LEU A 581 -11.67 -4.70 -9.56
N GLU A 582 -11.39 -5.94 -9.99
CA GLU A 582 -11.93 -7.15 -9.36
C GLU A 582 -10.87 -8.26 -9.31
N PRO A 583 -9.96 -8.26 -8.31
CA PRO A 583 -8.83 -9.16 -8.29
C PRO A 583 -9.23 -10.63 -8.08
N GLY A 584 -9.06 -11.49 -9.08
CA GLY A 584 -9.29 -12.94 -9.00
C GLY A 584 -8.17 -13.73 -8.28
N LYS A 585 -8.41 -14.99 -7.92
CA LYS A 585 -7.34 -15.88 -7.41
C LYS A 585 -6.46 -16.35 -8.57
N ILE A 586 -5.18 -15.96 -8.56
CA ILE A 586 -4.19 -16.36 -9.58
C ILE A 586 -3.28 -17.50 -9.08
N ARG A 587 -2.75 -17.34 -7.85
CA ARG A 587 -1.82 -18.29 -7.23
C ARG A 587 -2.56 -19.11 -6.19
N TYR A 588 -2.20 -20.39 -6.06
CA TYR A 588 -2.85 -21.32 -5.13
C TYR A 588 -2.00 -21.58 -3.88
N THR A 589 -0.67 -21.46 -3.99
CA THR A 589 0.29 -21.60 -2.87
C THR A 589 0.30 -20.42 -1.90
N THR A 590 -0.31 -19.29 -2.27
CA THR A 590 -0.29 -18.06 -1.45
C THR A 590 -1.26 -18.12 -0.28
N VAL A 591 -0.87 -17.50 0.84
CA VAL A 591 -1.68 -17.45 2.07
C VAL A 591 -2.71 -16.30 2.09
N LEU A 592 -2.67 -15.46 1.06
CA LEU A 592 -3.52 -14.29 0.91
C LEU A 592 -3.94 -14.05 -0.54
N ARG A 593 -4.91 -13.17 -0.72
CA ARG A 593 -5.38 -12.72 -2.03
C ARG A 593 -5.13 -11.23 -2.15
N MET A 594 -4.90 -10.76 -3.38
CA MET A 594 -4.85 -9.33 -3.66
C MET A 594 -6.18 -8.70 -3.22
N PRO A 595 -6.18 -7.70 -2.32
CA PRO A 595 -7.41 -7.10 -1.83
C PRO A 595 -8.16 -6.35 -2.93
N ARG A 596 -9.49 -6.29 -2.86
CA ARG A 596 -10.28 -5.39 -3.70
C ARG A 596 -10.27 -4.00 -3.09
N PHE A 597 -9.56 -3.09 -3.74
CA PHE A 597 -9.55 -1.68 -3.38
C PHE A 597 -10.74 -0.96 -4.01
N ASN A 598 -11.22 0.08 -3.32
CA ASN A 598 -12.24 0.96 -3.87
C ASN A 598 -11.64 1.94 -4.88
N MET A 599 -11.37 1.41 -6.08
CA MET A 599 -10.68 2.08 -7.17
C MET A 599 -11.65 2.40 -8.30
N SER A 600 -11.59 3.63 -8.82
CA SER A 600 -12.34 4.00 -10.00
C SER A 600 -11.74 3.39 -11.27
N GLN A 601 -12.54 3.29 -12.33
CA GLN A 601 -12.05 2.83 -13.64
C GLN A 601 -10.91 3.69 -14.18
N GLN A 602 -10.92 5.00 -13.95
CA GLN A 602 -9.84 5.87 -14.38
C GLN A 602 -8.53 5.54 -13.65
N GLU A 603 -8.59 5.36 -12.33
CA GLU A 603 -7.42 5.04 -11.52
C GLU A 603 -6.86 3.66 -11.88
N ALA A 604 -7.72 2.66 -12.09
CA ALA A 604 -7.28 1.33 -12.53
C ALA A 604 -6.56 1.38 -13.88
N ARG A 605 -7.03 2.23 -14.81
CA ARG A 605 -6.37 2.41 -16.12
C ARG A 605 -5.02 3.07 -15.99
N VAL A 606 -4.93 4.16 -15.21
CA VAL A 606 -3.67 4.87 -14.96
C VAL A 606 -2.65 3.92 -14.33
N LEU A 607 -3.06 3.16 -13.31
CA LEU A 607 -2.16 2.22 -12.64
C LEU A 607 -1.76 1.04 -13.52
N ALA A 608 -2.65 0.52 -14.36
CA ALA A 608 -2.29 -0.51 -15.33
C ALA A 608 -1.27 0.00 -16.37
N ASN A 609 -1.48 1.22 -16.87
CA ASN A 609 -0.56 1.86 -17.81
C ASN A 609 0.76 2.25 -17.13
N TYR A 610 0.76 2.60 -15.84
CA TYR A 610 1.95 2.94 -15.07
C TYR A 610 3.01 1.84 -15.16
N PHE A 611 2.64 0.58 -14.91
CA PHE A 611 3.59 -0.54 -14.97
C PHE A 611 4.20 -0.68 -16.38
N ALA A 612 3.38 -0.56 -17.43
CA ALA A 612 3.91 -0.56 -18.80
C ALA A 612 4.77 0.68 -19.10
N ALA A 613 4.45 1.83 -18.52
CA ALA A 613 5.17 3.08 -18.70
C ALA A 613 6.58 3.01 -18.09
N VAL A 614 6.71 2.55 -16.84
CA VAL A 614 7.99 2.44 -16.13
C VAL A 614 8.90 1.38 -16.75
N ASP A 615 8.33 0.29 -17.27
CA ASP A 615 9.11 -0.82 -17.84
C ASP A 615 9.41 -0.65 -19.33
N GLY A 616 9.08 0.49 -19.94
CA GLY A 616 9.33 0.72 -21.37
C GLY A 616 8.42 -0.09 -22.31
N ALA A 617 7.44 -0.82 -21.79
CA ALA A 617 6.55 -1.65 -22.60
C ALA A 617 5.55 -0.82 -23.43
N GLU A 618 4.96 -1.43 -24.45
CA GLU A 618 3.92 -0.81 -25.27
C GLU A 618 2.59 -0.72 -24.51
N PHE A 619 1.91 0.42 -24.64
CA PHE A 619 0.58 0.69 -24.10
C PHE A 619 -0.09 1.84 -24.90
N PRO A 620 -1.43 1.96 -24.91
CA PRO A 620 -2.40 1.05 -24.29
C PRO A 620 -2.65 -0.22 -25.11
N TYR A 621 -2.22 -0.26 -26.37
CA TYR A 621 -2.34 -1.40 -27.26
C TYR A 621 -0.96 -2.03 -27.48
N GLU A 622 -0.93 -3.34 -27.67
CA GLU A 622 0.28 -4.13 -27.90
C GLU A 622 0.07 -5.06 -29.10
N GLU A 623 1.15 -5.41 -29.78
CA GLU A 623 1.10 -6.35 -30.90
C GLU A 623 0.80 -7.78 -30.43
N GLN A 624 -0.18 -8.44 -31.06
CA GLN A 624 -0.62 -9.80 -30.73
C GLN A 624 -0.13 -10.83 -31.75
N GLY A 625 1.14 -10.75 -32.15
CA GLY A 625 1.72 -11.57 -33.24
C GLY A 625 1.33 -13.05 -33.20
N PRO A 626 1.47 -13.79 -32.08
CA PRO A 626 1.10 -15.21 -31.99
C PRO A 626 -0.38 -15.55 -32.24
N LYS A 627 -1.29 -14.58 -32.23
CA LYS A 627 -2.71 -14.76 -32.55
C LYS A 627 -3.02 -14.45 -34.01
N ASP A 628 -2.11 -13.80 -34.72
CA ASP A 628 -2.28 -13.41 -36.11
C ASP A 628 -2.26 -14.65 -37.03
N VAL A 629 -3.19 -14.70 -37.98
CA VAL A 629 -3.30 -15.79 -38.95
C VAL A 629 -2.09 -15.83 -39.88
N ASP A 630 -1.56 -14.67 -40.29
CA ASP A 630 -0.40 -14.58 -41.17
C ASP A 630 0.85 -15.09 -40.46
N TYR A 631 1.01 -14.70 -39.18
CA TYR A 631 2.08 -15.22 -38.31
C TYR A 631 2.03 -16.75 -38.22
N LEU A 632 0.86 -17.31 -37.90
CA LEU A 632 0.67 -18.76 -37.74
C LEU A 632 0.90 -19.51 -39.06
N THR A 633 0.47 -18.93 -40.18
CA THR A 633 0.66 -19.50 -41.52
C THR A 633 2.12 -19.54 -41.90
N GLN A 634 2.84 -18.43 -41.69
CA GLN A 634 4.27 -18.35 -41.91
C GLN A 634 5.02 -19.34 -41.02
N ARG A 635 4.69 -19.41 -39.72
CA ARG A 635 5.32 -20.34 -38.78
C ARG A 635 5.15 -21.79 -39.20
N ALA A 636 3.93 -22.17 -39.61
CA ALA A 636 3.67 -23.52 -40.11
C ALA A 636 4.47 -23.83 -41.38
N ALA A 637 4.63 -22.85 -42.29
CA ALA A 637 5.44 -23.01 -43.49
C ALA A 637 6.94 -23.17 -43.17
N GLU A 638 7.48 -22.39 -42.23
CA GLU A 638 8.86 -22.50 -41.76
C GLU A 638 9.15 -23.87 -41.14
N LEU A 639 8.26 -24.35 -40.25
CA LEU A 639 8.41 -25.67 -39.63
C LEU A 639 8.29 -26.82 -40.63
N ARG A 640 7.51 -26.66 -41.70
CA ARG A 640 7.49 -27.62 -42.81
C ARG A 640 8.77 -27.56 -43.64
N GLY A 641 9.28 -26.36 -43.90
CA GLY A 641 10.54 -26.14 -44.61
C GLY A 641 11.75 -26.73 -43.89
N SER A 642 11.77 -26.70 -42.56
CA SER A 642 12.78 -27.37 -41.73
C SER A 642 12.50 -28.86 -41.50
N GLY A 643 11.36 -29.36 -41.96
CA GLY A 643 10.92 -30.74 -41.77
C GLY A 643 10.55 -31.10 -40.34
N LEU A 644 10.36 -30.13 -39.44
CA LEU A 644 9.88 -30.35 -38.07
C LEU A 644 8.37 -30.61 -38.03
N LEU A 645 7.61 -30.09 -39.01
CA LEU A 645 6.20 -30.40 -39.24
C LEU A 645 6.08 -31.23 -40.52
N VAL A 646 5.44 -32.40 -40.46
CA VAL A 646 5.38 -33.34 -41.60
C VAL A 646 3.97 -33.49 -42.16
N GLY A 647 3.88 -33.75 -43.47
CA GLY A 647 2.62 -34.08 -44.14
C GLY A 647 1.54 -33.00 -44.01
N ASP A 648 0.33 -33.44 -43.67
CA ASP A 648 -0.88 -32.64 -43.46
C ASP A 648 -1.06 -32.19 -42.00
N GLN A 649 -0.04 -32.34 -41.15
CA GLN A 649 -0.11 -31.90 -39.75
C GLN A 649 -0.47 -30.41 -39.64
N SER A 650 -1.42 -30.13 -38.74
CA SER A 650 -1.77 -28.77 -38.33
C SER A 650 -0.84 -28.32 -37.21
N TYR A 651 -0.14 -27.20 -37.43
CA TYR A 651 0.75 -26.61 -36.43
C TYR A 651 0.06 -26.39 -35.08
N LEU A 652 -1.12 -25.79 -35.11
CA LEU A 652 -1.92 -25.48 -33.92
C LEU A 652 -2.46 -26.73 -33.23
N ASN A 653 -2.84 -27.76 -33.99
CA ASN A 653 -3.27 -29.04 -33.41
C ASN A 653 -2.12 -29.73 -32.68
N GLU A 654 -0.95 -29.86 -33.31
CA GLU A 654 0.24 -30.47 -32.67
C GLU A 654 0.67 -29.67 -31.43
N SER A 655 0.59 -28.35 -31.49
CA SER A 655 0.86 -27.45 -30.35
C SER A 655 -0.13 -27.67 -29.20
N TRP A 656 -1.42 -27.85 -29.50
CA TRP A 656 -2.45 -28.15 -28.50
C TRP A 656 -2.23 -29.49 -27.81
N HIS A 657 -1.82 -30.52 -28.57
CA HIS A 657 -1.43 -31.82 -28.01
C HIS A 657 -0.21 -31.70 -27.08
N LEU A 658 0.80 -30.90 -27.45
CA LEU A 658 2.00 -30.67 -26.65
C LEU A 658 1.67 -30.01 -25.30
N LEU A 659 0.89 -28.92 -25.32
CA LEU A 659 0.43 -28.22 -24.10
C LEU A 659 -0.38 -29.14 -23.18
N ASN A 660 -1.15 -30.07 -23.77
CA ASN A 660 -1.96 -31.04 -23.04
C ASN A 660 -1.20 -32.32 -22.66
N GLY A 661 0.11 -32.36 -22.88
CA GLY A 661 1.01 -33.43 -22.46
C GLY A 661 1.23 -33.52 -20.93
N PRO A 662 1.98 -34.54 -20.47
CA PRO A 662 2.22 -34.81 -19.06
C PRO A 662 3.07 -33.76 -18.34
N LEU A 663 3.73 -32.81 -19.02
CA LEU A 663 4.56 -31.80 -18.35
C LEU A 663 3.71 -30.73 -17.66
N CYS A 664 2.71 -30.18 -18.34
CA CYS A 664 1.93 -29.04 -17.83
C CYS A 664 0.84 -29.48 -16.84
N VAL A 665 0.16 -30.60 -17.12
CA VAL A 665 -0.99 -31.11 -16.35
C VAL A 665 -0.66 -31.57 -14.94
N LYS A 666 0.64 -31.82 -14.67
CA LYS A 666 1.12 -32.23 -13.35
C LYS A 666 0.94 -31.15 -12.30
N CYS A 667 0.94 -29.88 -12.71
CA CYS A 667 0.85 -28.73 -11.79
C CYS A 667 -0.28 -27.77 -12.17
N HIS A 668 -0.68 -27.70 -13.44
CA HIS A 668 -1.64 -26.71 -13.92
C HIS A 668 -3.00 -27.32 -14.26
N SER A 669 -4.05 -26.53 -14.04
CA SER A 669 -5.32 -26.76 -14.72
C SER A 669 -5.18 -26.30 -16.18
N VAL A 670 -5.41 -27.22 -17.14
CA VAL A 670 -5.13 -27.00 -18.57
C VAL A 670 -5.98 -27.92 -19.46
N GLY A 671 -6.43 -27.41 -20.61
CA GLY A 671 -7.26 -28.12 -21.58
C GLY A 671 -8.58 -28.63 -21.03
N GLY A 672 -9.24 -27.85 -20.16
CA GLY A 672 -10.48 -28.24 -19.49
C GLY A 672 -10.32 -29.24 -18.34
N ARG A 673 -9.07 -29.65 -18.02
CA ARG A 673 -8.77 -30.52 -16.89
C ARG A 673 -8.43 -29.70 -15.66
N ARG A 674 -9.00 -30.10 -14.52
CA ARG A 674 -8.61 -29.57 -13.20
C ARG A 674 -7.33 -30.24 -12.73
N PHE A 675 -6.46 -29.46 -12.12
CA PHE A 675 -5.33 -29.98 -11.37
C PHE A 675 -5.81 -30.92 -10.24
N LYS A 676 -5.01 -31.94 -9.95
CA LYS A 676 -5.21 -32.88 -8.85
C LYS A 676 -3.87 -33.07 -8.13
N ALA A 677 -3.80 -32.65 -6.87
CA ALA A 677 -2.63 -32.87 -6.04
C ALA A 677 -2.40 -34.37 -5.81
N SER A 678 -1.15 -34.82 -5.94
CA SER A 678 -0.74 -36.18 -5.56
C SER A 678 -0.59 -36.33 -4.05
N ASP A 679 -0.20 -35.25 -3.36
CA ASP A 679 -0.10 -35.14 -1.90
C ASP A 679 -0.62 -33.74 -1.50
N PRO A 680 -1.79 -33.64 -0.83
CA PRO A 680 -2.35 -32.36 -0.39
C PRO A 680 -1.44 -31.56 0.54
N ALA A 681 -0.54 -32.21 1.29
CA ALA A 681 0.38 -31.54 2.21
C ALA A 681 1.59 -30.91 1.50
N LYS A 682 1.82 -31.25 0.23
CA LYS A 682 2.93 -30.73 -0.60
C LYS A 682 2.42 -30.14 -1.92
N ASP A 683 1.24 -29.52 -1.85
CA ASP A 683 0.56 -29.00 -3.03
C ASP A 683 1.25 -27.76 -3.62
N ILE A 684 2.09 -27.99 -4.64
CA ILE A 684 2.69 -26.95 -5.47
C ILE A 684 1.87 -26.80 -6.76
N GLN A 685 0.66 -26.29 -6.60
CA GLN A 685 -0.24 -26.02 -7.72
C GLN A 685 0.17 -24.77 -8.51
N GLY A 686 0.33 -24.94 -9.82
CA GLY A 686 0.53 -23.84 -10.77
C GLY A 686 -0.78 -23.08 -11.08
N PRO A 687 -0.69 -21.83 -11.57
CA PRO A 687 -1.87 -21.06 -12.00
C PRO A 687 -2.70 -21.78 -13.07
N ASN A 688 -3.99 -21.44 -13.16
CA ASN A 688 -4.82 -21.92 -14.26
C ASN A 688 -4.35 -21.29 -15.60
N LEU A 689 -4.11 -22.13 -16.61
CA LEU A 689 -3.53 -21.67 -17.88
C LEU A 689 -4.56 -21.10 -18.87
N VAL A 690 -5.86 -21.19 -18.56
CA VAL A 690 -6.95 -20.70 -19.43
C VAL A 690 -6.82 -19.21 -19.79
N ASP A 691 -6.30 -18.40 -18.87
CA ASP A 691 -6.27 -16.94 -19.01
C ASP A 691 -4.92 -16.41 -19.52
N VAL A 692 -3.96 -17.29 -19.85
CA VAL A 692 -2.62 -16.86 -20.29
C VAL A 692 -2.70 -15.95 -21.51
N GLN A 693 -3.54 -16.28 -22.50
CA GLN A 693 -3.72 -15.47 -23.72
C GLN A 693 -4.17 -14.03 -23.47
N ASN A 694 -4.89 -13.76 -22.37
CA ASN A 694 -5.38 -12.42 -22.03
C ASN A 694 -4.48 -11.73 -21.01
N ARG A 695 -3.83 -12.52 -20.14
CA ARG A 695 -3.06 -12.02 -19.01
C ARG A 695 -1.65 -11.65 -19.36
N LEU A 696 -0.94 -12.53 -20.07
CA LEU A 696 0.52 -12.45 -20.19
C LEU A 696 0.93 -11.96 -21.58
N ARG A 697 2.05 -11.23 -21.65
CA ARG A 697 2.67 -10.84 -22.91
C ARG A 697 3.42 -12.02 -23.53
N SER A 698 3.40 -12.13 -24.85
CA SER A 698 3.92 -13.30 -25.59
C SER A 698 5.42 -13.53 -25.39
N ASP A 699 6.23 -12.47 -25.46
CA ASP A 699 7.69 -12.54 -25.25
C ASP A 699 8.03 -12.94 -23.81
N TRP A 700 7.24 -12.48 -22.83
CA TRP A 700 7.38 -12.92 -21.45
C TRP A 700 7.05 -14.41 -21.29
N VAL A 701 5.95 -14.89 -21.89
CA VAL A 701 5.58 -16.32 -21.87
C VAL A 701 6.68 -17.17 -22.52
N LYS A 702 7.27 -16.68 -23.61
CA LYS A 702 8.38 -17.35 -24.29
C LYS A 702 9.59 -17.50 -23.37
N LEU A 703 10.04 -16.40 -22.75
CA LEU A 703 11.18 -16.44 -21.82
C LEU A 703 10.88 -17.34 -20.60
N TRP A 704 9.66 -17.26 -20.06
CA TRP A 704 9.22 -18.11 -18.96
C TRP A 704 9.27 -19.60 -19.29
N LEU A 705 8.88 -20.00 -20.51
CA LEU A 705 8.94 -21.39 -20.95
C LEU A 705 10.38 -21.89 -21.15
N TYR A 706 11.30 -21.00 -21.54
CA TYR A 706 12.72 -21.32 -21.66
C TYR A 706 13.40 -21.51 -20.31
N LYS A 707 13.34 -20.49 -19.44
CA LYS A 707 14.04 -20.49 -18.13
C LYS A 707 13.24 -19.66 -17.11
N PRO A 708 12.29 -20.27 -16.39
CA PRO A 708 11.46 -19.57 -15.41
C PRO A 708 12.26 -18.83 -14.33
N SER A 709 13.38 -19.41 -13.89
CA SER A 709 14.23 -18.84 -12.84
C SER A 709 14.93 -17.54 -13.24
N TRP A 710 15.10 -17.27 -14.54
CA TRP A 710 15.63 -15.98 -14.99
C TRP A 710 14.61 -14.84 -14.85
N VAL A 711 13.32 -15.17 -14.79
CA VAL A 711 12.25 -14.21 -14.59
C VAL A 711 11.93 -14.04 -13.11
N THR A 712 11.83 -15.16 -12.38
CA THR A 712 11.53 -15.20 -10.95
C THR A 712 12.40 -16.27 -10.28
N PRO A 713 13.57 -15.90 -9.71
CA PRO A 713 14.55 -16.84 -9.14
C PRO A 713 14.03 -17.82 -8.09
N TYR A 714 12.99 -17.45 -7.34
CA TYR A 714 12.38 -18.32 -6.33
C TYR A 714 11.27 -19.25 -6.86
N THR A 715 10.97 -19.27 -8.16
CA THR A 715 9.85 -20.04 -8.74
C THR A 715 10.01 -21.57 -8.58
N SER A 716 8.91 -22.29 -8.38
CA SER A 716 8.88 -23.76 -8.46
C SER A 716 8.71 -24.29 -9.89
N MET A 717 8.49 -23.42 -10.88
CA MET A 717 8.31 -23.84 -12.27
C MET A 717 9.62 -24.42 -12.84
N PRO A 718 9.63 -25.68 -13.32
CA PRO A 718 10.83 -26.29 -13.87
C PRO A 718 11.09 -25.87 -15.32
N VAL A 719 12.31 -26.13 -15.80
CA VAL A 719 12.65 -26.06 -17.23
C VAL A 719 12.06 -27.29 -17.93
N ASN A 720 10.96 -27.10 -18.66
CA ASN A 720 10.23 -28.20 -19.30
C ASN A 720 10.83 -28.64 -20.64
N TYR A 721 11.44 -27.73 -21.38
CA TYR A 721 11.99 -27.96 -22.70
C TYR A 721 13.47 -27.59 -22.74
N GLY A 722 14.29 -28.28 -21.93
CA GLY A 722 15.73 -28.07 -21.95
C GLY A 722 16.33 -28.41 -23.33
N LYS A 723 17.41 -27.75 -23.72
CA LYS A 723 18.09 -27.97 -25.02
C LYS A 723 18.51 -29.42 -25.26
N ASN A 724 18.82 -30.15 -24.19
CA ASN A 724 19.20 -31.56 -24.19
C ASN A 724 18.01 -32.52 -23.96
N ALA A 725 16.79 -31.99 -23.89
CA ALA A 725 15.63 -32.77 -23.52
C ALA A 725 15.06 -33.52 -24.74
N THR A 726 14.58 -34.74 -24.53
CA THR A 726 14.15 -35.67 -25.60
C THR A 726 12.66 -36.04 -25.50
N GLN A 727 11.88 -35.28 -24.72
CA GLN A 727 10.44 -35.54 -24.59
C GLN A 727 9.72 -35.28 -25.92
N PHE A 728 8.57 -35.93 -26.12
CA PHE A 728 7.70 -35.75 -27.30
C PHE A 728 8.41 -35.88 -28.66
N PRO A 729 9.14 -36.99 -28.94
CA PRO A 729 9.84 -37.18 -30.22
C PRO A 729 8.90 -37.20 -31.43
N ASP A 730 7.61 -37.50 -31.23
CA ASP A 730 6.56 -37.45 -32.25
C ASP A 730 6.01 -36.05 -32.53
N LYS A 731 6.31 -35.08 -31.66
CA LYS A 731 5.90 -33.68 -31.81
C LYS A 731 7.10 -32.86 -32.20
N PHE A 732 7.04 -32.22 -33.37
CA PHE A 732 8.14 -31.37 -33.86
C PHE A 732 9.51 -32.09 -33.85
N LYS A 733 9.52 -33.41 -34.04
CA LYS A 733 10.72 -34.28 -33.94
C LYS A 733 11.50 -34.17 -32.62
N GLY A 734 10.82 -33.79 -31.54
CA GLY A 734 11.45 -33.57 -30.23
C GLY A 734 12.29 -32.29 -30.16
N ASP A 735 12.17 -31.36 -31.12
CA ASP A 735 12.96 -30.13 -31.13
C ASP A 735 12.56 -29.18 -29.98
N PRO A 736 13.46 -28.90 -29.02
CA PRO A 736 13.08 -28.15 -27.81
C PRO A 736 12.73 -26.68 -28.07
N ASP A 737 13.35 -26.04 -29.07
CA ASP A 737 13.03 -24.66 -29.46
C ASP A 737 11.63 -24.58 -30.09
N ALA A 738 11.30 -25.52 -30.99
CA ALA A 738 9.97 -25.64 -31.57
C ALA A 738 8.91 -25.94 -30.51
N HIS A 739 9.24 -26.74 -29.48
CA HIS A 739 8.34 -27.00 -28.35
C HIS A 739 8.02 -25.74 -27.55
N VAL A 740 9.01 -24.91 -27.25
CA VAL A 740 8.78 -23.63 -26.56
C VAL A 740 7.85 -22.74 -27.37
N LEU A 741 8.12 -22.59 -28.67
CA LEU A 741 7.30 -21.76 -29.57
C LEU A 741 5.88 -22.31 -29.71
N ALA A 742 5.74 -23.62 -29.96
CA ALA A 742 4.45 -24.30 -30.07
C ALA A 742 3.63 -24.16 -28.78
N THR A 743 4.23 -24.38 -27.61
CA THR A 743 3.54 -24.25 -26.32
C THR A 743 3.14 -22.80 -26.04
N ARG A 744 3.99 -21.83 -26.35
CA ARG A 744 3.63 -20.40 -26.28
C ARG A 744 2.43 -20.11 -27.17
N ASP A 745 2.46 -20.55 -28.43
CA ASP A 745 1.39 -20.23 -29.40
C ASP A 745 0.08 -20.94 -29.04
N ALA A 746 0.16 -22.15 -28.48
CA ALA A 746 -0.99 -22.82 -27.91
C ALA A 746 -1.59 -22.06 -26.73
N LEU A 747 -0.75 -21.54 -25.83
CA LEU A 747 -1.19 -20.71 -24.71
C LEU A 747 -1.80 -19.38 -25.17
N MET A 748 -1.25 -18.76 -26.22
CA MET A 748 -1.77 -17.50 -26.78
C MET A 748 -3.05 -17.67 -27.60
N ASN A 749 -3.35 -18.89 -28.06
CA ASN A 749 -4.57 -19.25 -28.80
C ASN A 749 -5.49 -20.19 -28.01
N TYR A 750 -5.37 -20.22 -26.68
CA TYR A 750 -6.01 -21.23 -25.83
C TYR A 750 -7.52 -21.37 -26.07
N SER A 751 -8.28 -20.25 -26.09
CA SER A 751 -9.74 -20.31 -26.28
C SER A 751 -10.11 -20.86 -27.64
N ARG A 752 -9.43 -20.41 -28.69
CA ARG A 752 -9.61 -20.89 -30.06
C ARG A 752 -9.35 -22.39 -30.16
N LEU A 753 -8.24 -22.86 -29.60
CA LEU A 753 -7.87 -24.28 -29.63
C LEU A 753 -8.84 -25.16 -28.84
N LEU A 754 -9.32 -24.67 -27.70
CA LEU A 754 -10.33 -25.40 -26.93
C LEU A 754 -11.66 -25.48 -27.69
N GLU A 755 -12.05 -24.45 -28.44
CA GLU A 755 -13.25 -24.46 -29.28
C GLU A 755 -13.08 -25.39 -30.50
N ASP A 756 -11.97 -25.24 -31.22
CA ASP A 756 -11.68 -25.98 -32.46
C ASP A 756 -11.46 -27.48 -32.20
N TYR A 757 -10.77 -27.84 -31.10
CA TYR A 757 -10.29 -29.21 -30.85
C TYR A 757 -10.84 -29.85 -29.56
N GLY A 758 -11.45 -29.07 -28.66
CA GLY A 758 -11.95 -29.57 -27.38
C GLY A 758 -10.86 -30.00 -26.39
N PRO A 759 -11.25 -30.64 -25.27
CA PRO A 759 -10.32 -31.27 -24.34
C PRO A 759 -9.56 -32.42 -25.00
N VAL A 760 -8.24 -32.29 -25.08
CA VAL A 760 -7.36 -33.29 -25.71
C VAL A 760 -6.53 -34.00 -24.65
N ILE A 761 -6.40 -35.33 -24.80
CA ILE A 761 -5.47 -36.15 -24.03
C ILE A 761 -4.34 -36.55 -24.97
N TYR A 762 -3.13 -36.08 -24.69
CA TYR A 762 -1.94 -36.57 -25.39
C TYR A 762 -1.76 -38.06 -25.10
N GLN A 763 -1.75 -38.86 -26.17
CA GLN A 763 -1.39 -40.27 -26.12
C GLN A 763 -0.01 -40.42 -26.77
N PRO A 764 1.04 -40.78 -26.00
CA PRO A 764 2.34 -41.03 -26.61
C PRO A 764 2.23 -42.20 -27.59
N PRO A 765 3.01 -42.19 -28.69
CA PRO A 765 3.10 -43.36 -29.57
C PRO A 765 3.51 -44.60 -28.75
N ALA A 766 2.94 -45.76 -29.09
CA ALA A 766 3.31 -47.02 -28.45
C ALA A 766 4.84 -47.21 -28.55
N ALA A 767 5.48 -47.56 -27.44
CA ALA A 767 6.90 -47.88 -27.43
C ALA A 767 7.16 -48.94 -28.50
N ALA A 768 8.09 -48.68 -29.43
CA ALA A 768 8.46 -49.64 -30.43
C ALA A 768 8.97 -50.90 -29.71
N THR A 769 8.21 -52.00 -29.80
CA THR A 769 8.67 -53.30 -29.36
C THR A 769 9.90 -53.65 -30.20
N GLU A 770 11.05 -53.82 -29.56
CA GLU A 770 12.22 -54.40 -30.23
C GLU A 770 11.80 -55.71 -30.89
N ALA A 771 12.02 -55.81 -32.19
CA ALA A 771 11.79 -57.05 -32.91
C ALA A 771 12.66 -58.14 -32.28
N ALA A 772 12.03 -59.21 -31.79
CA ALA A 772 12.73 -60.38 -31.28
C ALA A 772 13.77 -60.83 -32.33
N PRO A 773 15.01 -61.18 -31.91
CA PRO A 773 16.02 -61.63 -32.84
C PRO A 773 15.48 -62.84 -33.60
N ALA A 774 15.59 -62.78 -34.93
CA ALA A 774 15.18 -63.86 -35.81
C ALA A 774 15.81 -65.17 -35.33
N ALA A 775 14.98 -66.16 -35.02
CA ALA A 775 15.44 -67.52 -34.77
C ALA A 775 16.25 -67.95 -36.01
N GLY A 776 17.54 -68.22 -35.79
CA GLY A 776 18.39 -68.85 -36.79
C GLY A 776 17.75 -70.17 -37.23
N GLY A 777 17.49 -70.27 -38.53
CA GLY A 777 17.13 -71.54 -39.15
C GLY A 777 18.35 -72.45 -39.20
N ASP A 778 18.13 -73.73 -38.91
CA ASP A 778 19.08 -74.82 -39.10
C ASP A 778 19.55 -74.92 -40.56
N GLU A 779 20.87 -75.01 -40.74
CA GLU A 779 21.54 -75.96 -41.64
C GLU A 779 22.85 -76.45 -41.02
#